data_AF-A0A7Y8M3J9-F1
#
_entry.id   AF-A0A7Y8M3J9-F1
#
_cell.length_a   1.000
_cell.length_b   1.000
_cell.length_c   1.000
_cell.angle_alpha   90.00
_cell.angle_beta   90.00
_cell.angle_gamma   90.00
#
_symmetry.space_group_name_H-M   'P 1'
#
loop_
_entity.id
_entity.type
_entity.pdbx_description
1 polymer ?
#
loop_
_entity_poly.entity_id
_entity_poly.type
_entity_poly.pdbx_seq_one_letter_code
_entity_poly.pdbx_strand_id
1 'polypeptide(L)'
;MTAEEKTLILGALFHDIGKFEQRGNMYSKDKHQTLSAAFVNRLFSDEKLANIVKNHHEKDLRESIQKGELKNTDKILAEIICEADNIASMERKPDQRITQQQPLESIFSKVDYDKELTLNKIYQPISEISYAKYKFVQDKLNSDELNESYKKWWSSFEEEIKNVNIDETETLIYVLKKYLWCVPSSSWRTRSDVSLFEHSRITAAIAISMFKYLMEKKGKIEKIESVDIQNRKDEKYLLMLADITGIQKYIYNISHKGASKALKGRSFYLQQMLDNIAYWILDKQFELPITNLIYSSGGKFYIFAPNTEDIRNKIKATQKELEQKFLKEYDGDLGVIIGSIPLSGEDLEYDKSKKVHLISEKWDELNKIVEQNKKHKFSNNWDYKLLTPTGIDGDVERCAATGKELASKFKIQTTNSTTVQLVEDSPNKFKKYQVDGKIFYQVLDNEGKETNDFISAEQFLSQQIGTKLKRKNNTIAIYDIIAGYSVMDLNSFEILDTDEFGNKYNAQVVRHFLVNDVELKNLKGNTEKGFKFYGGDWRIPDTYEDVIKNGVGIQRLGVLRLDVDNLGLIFKDGLGTKATFGRVVQLSSMLDFFFYHYLNKLKHFSWDPKEGLSEDYKKFDYKVRKLIEIVYSGGDDVFIVGHWSL
;
A
#
# COMPACT_ATOMS: atom_id res chain seq x y z
N MET A 1 -13.36 14.60 -9.20
CA MET A 1 -12.19 15.51 -9.22
C MET A 1 -12.46 16.65 -10.18
N THR A 2 -12.28 17.89 -9.75
CA THR A 2 -12.41 19.09 -10.59
C THR A 2 -11.19 19.27 -11.50
N ALA A 3 -11.28 20.17 -12.48
CA ALA A 3 -10.14 20.46 -13.36
C ALA A 3 -8.96 21.06 -12.58
N GLU A 4 -9.25 21.94 -11.61
CA GLU A 4 -8.27 22.56 -10.73
C GLU A 4 -7.54 21.52 -9.87
N GLU A 5 -8.28 20.56 -9.30
CA GLU A 5 -7.68 19.47 -8.53
C GLU A 5 -6.77 18.59 -9.40
N LYS A 6 -7.19 18.25 -10.63
CA LYS A 6 -6.35 17.48 -11.57
C LYS A 6 -5.07 18.25 -11.92
N THR A 7 -5.18 19.54 -12.25
CA THR A 7 -4.01 20.41 -12.52
C THR A 7 -3.09 20.48 -11.29
N LEU A 8 -3.64 20.60 -10.09
CA LEU A 8 -2.86 20.69 -8.85
C LEU A 8 -2.09 19.40 -8.58
N ILE A 9 -2.75 18.25 -8.71
CA ILE A 9 -2.15 16.92 -8.47
C ILE A 9 -1.05 16.64 -9.50
N LEU A 10 -1.33 16.83 -10.79
CA LEU A 10 -0.32 16.65 -11.85
C LEU A 10 0.83 17.65 -11.69
N GLY A 11 0.53 18.91 -11.35
CA GLY A 11 1.54 19.93 -11.11
C GLY A 11 2.48 19.55 -9.97
N ALA A 12 1.91 19.08 -8.85
CA ALA A 12 2.66 18.61 -7.70
C ALA A 12 3.45 17.32 -7.97
N LEU A 13 2.95 16.39 -8.78
CA LEU A 13 3.67 15.17 -9.11
C LEU A 13 4.87 15.42 -10.03
N PHE A 14 4.71 16.31 -11.02
CA PHE A 14 5.70 16.54 -12.07
C PHE A 14 6.57 17.80 -11.85
N HIS A 15 6.38 18.60 -10.79
CA HIS A 15 7.13 19.84 -10.57
C HIS A 15 8.66 19.67 -10.67
N ASP A 16 9.16 18.57 -10.12
CA ASP A 16 10.60 18.26 -10.04
C ASP A 16 11.07 17.20 -11.04
N ILE A 17 10.25 16.80 -12.02
CA ILE A 17 10.62 15.74 -12.99
C ILE A 17 11.88 16.08 -13.80
N GLY A 18 12.10 17.37 -14.08
CA GLY A 18 13.29 17.88 -14.75
C GLY A 18 14.59 17.61 -13.99
N LYS A 19 14.54 17.31 -12.68
CA LYS A 19 15.72 16.84 -11.94
C LYS A 19 16.18 15.48 -12.44
N PHE A 20 15.26 14.60 -12.84
CA PHE A 20 15.60 13.29 -13.39
C PHE A 20 16.18 13.43 -14.81
N GLU A 21 15.57 14.27 -15.65
CA GLU A 21 16.08 14.60 -17.00
C GLU A 21 17.50 15.19 -16.94
N GLN A 22 17.73 16.17 -16.06
CA GLN A 22 19.04 16.81 -15.89
C GLN A 22 20.12 15.82 -15.47
N ARG A 23 19.78 14.82 -14.66
CA ARG A 23 20.71 13.77 -14.22
C ARG A 23 21.06 12.77 -15.32
N GLY A 24 20.15 12.57 -16.28
CA GLY A 24 20.40 11.77 -17.48
C GLY A 24 21.13 12.54 -18.58
N ASN A 25 21.16 13.88 -18.53
CA ASN A 25 21.71 14.73 -19.58
C ASN A 25 22.76 15.74 -19.06
N MET A 26 24.03 15.30 -19.02
CA MET A 26 25.18 16.07 -18.53
C MET A 26 25.41 17.45 -19.18
N TYR A 27 24.83 17.71 -20.36
CA TYR A 27 25.10 18.94 -21.13
C TYR A 27 24.01 20.01 -21.00
N SER A 28 22.86 19.70 -20.41
CA SER A 28 21.83 20.71 -20.22
C SER A 28 22.23 21.67 -19.09
N LYS A 29 22.43 22.94 -19.45
CA LYS A 29 22.61 24.05 -18.49
C LYS A 29 21.27 24.63 -18.04
N ASP A 30 20.16 24.08 -18.52
CA ASP A 30 18.84 24.59 -18.20
C ASP A 30 18.50 24.30 -16.74
N LYS A 31 17.75 25.21 -16.13
CA LYS A 31 17.23 24.99 -14.78
C LYS A 31 16.20 23.86 -14.81
N HIS A 32 16.13 23.05 -13.76
CA HIS A 32 15.27 21.87 -13.74
C HIS A 32 13.79 22.22 -13.89
N GLN A 33 13.33 23.37 -13.38
CA GLN A 33 11.95 23.84 -13.57
C GLN A 33 11.60 24.11 -15.04
N THR A 34 12.56 24.55 -15.86
CA THR A 34 12.36 24.74 -17.30
C THR A 34 12.25 23.40 -18.01
N LEU A 35 13.10 22.43 -17.62
CA LEU A 35 13.05 21.06 -18.12
C LEU A 35 11.72 20.37 -17.74
N SER A 36 11.30 20.49 -16.48
CA SER A 36 10.01 19.99 -16.00
C SER A 36 8.85 20.56 -16.82
N ALA A 37 8.82 21.88 -17.04
CA ALA A 37 7.78 22.54 -17.81
C ALA A 37 7.77 22.08 -19.28
N ALA A 38 8.94 21.94 -19.91
CA ALA A 38 9.06 21.42 -21.26
C ALA A 38 8.56 19.97 -21.35
N PHE A 39 8.95 19.11 -20.42
CA PHE A 39 8.49 17.72 -20.36
C PHE A 39 6.97 17.63 -20.19
N VAL A 40 6.41 18.39 -19.25
CA VAL A 40 4.97 18.45 -18.99
C VAL A 40 4.20 18.93 -20.21
N ASN A 41 4.68 19.98 -20.89
CA ASN A 41 4.03 20.46 -22.11
C ASN A 41 4.08 19.41 -23.23
N ARG A 42 5.20 18.69 -23.38
CA ARG A 42 5.33 17.59 -24.35
C ARG A 42 4.37 16.42 -24.05
N LEU A 43 4.16 16.11 -22.77
CA LEU A 43 3.36 14.95 -22.35
C LEU A 43 1.86 15.25 -22.37
N PHE A 44 1.45 16.39 -21.83
CA PHE A 44 0.02 16.72 -21.63
C PHE A 44 -0.53 17.71 -22.66
N SER A 45 0.32 18.37 -23.45
CA SER A 45 -0.08 19.47 -24.33
C SER A 45 -0.84 20.58 -23.58
N ASP A 46 -0.48 20.80 -22.31
CA ASP A 46 -1.13 21.75 -21.40
C ASP A 46 -0.15 22.86 -20.98
N GLU A 47 -0.26 24.01 -21.65
CA GLU A 47 0.57 25.19 -21.36
C GLU A 47 0.33 25.75 -19.95
N LYS A 48 -0.90 25.63 -19.44
CA LYS A 48 -1.28 26.11 -18.11
C LYS A 48 -0.54 25.30 -17.05
N LEU A 49 -0.62 23.98 -17.15
CA LEU A 49 0.09 23.06 -16.25
C LEU A 49 1.61 23.26 -16.35
N ALA A 50 2.14 23.41 -17.56
CA ALA A 50 3.57 23.68 -17.78
C ALA A 50 4.02 25.00 -17.12
N ASN A 51 3.21 26.06 -17.20
CA ASN A 51 3.51 27.36 -16.60
C ASN A 51 3.48 27.29 -15.06
N ILE A 52 2.53 26.56 -14.47
CA ILE A 52 2.48 26.30 -13.03
C ILE A 52 3.74 25.55 -12.58
N VAL A 53 4.10 24.48 -13.29
CA VAL A 53 5.30 23.67 -13.02
C VAL A 53 6.58 24.49 -13.17
N LYS A 54 6.67 25.40 -14.15
CA LYS A 54 7.85 26.27 -14.32
C LYS A 54 8.10 27.18 -13.11
N ASN A 55 7.03 27.58 -12.42
CA ASN A 55 7.05 28.59 -11.38
C ASN A 55 6.88 28.01 -9.97
N HIS A 56 7.25 26.74 -9.75
CA HIS A 56 7.13 26.10 -8.43
C HIS A 56 8.17 26.60 -7.40
N HIS A 57 9.25 27.28 -7.82
CA HIS A 57 10.21 27.91 -6.90
C HIS A 57 9.74 29.29 -6.49
N GLU A 58 9.91 29.65 -5.22
CA GLU A 58 9.48 30.94 -4.68
C GLU A 58 10.03 32.15 -5.47
N LYS A 59 11.28 32.08 -5.93
CA LYS A 59 11.89 33.16 -6.72
C LYS A 59 11.24 33.30 -8.09
N ASP A 60 11.12 32.21 -8.82
CA ASP A 60 10.55 32.21 -10.17
C ASP A 60 9.05 32.60 -10.10
N LEU A 61 8.33 32.11 -9.08
CA LEU A 61 6.95 32.50 -8.77
C LEU A 61 6.81 34.00 -8.55
N ARG A 62 7.63 34.58 -7.67
CA ARG A 62 7.62 36.03 -7.41
C ARG A 62 7.89 36.84 -8.68
N GLU A 63 8.86 36.42 -9.49
CA GLU A 63 9.19 37.08 -10.76
C GLU A 63 8.03 37.00 -11.77
N SER A 64 7.42 35.84 -11.97
CA SER A 64 6.31 35.67 -12.91
C SER A 64 5.02 36.35 -12.44
N ILE A 65 4.77 36.43 -11.13
CA ILE A 65 3.69 37.25 -10.56
C ILE A 65 3.93 38.73 -10.85
N GLN A 66 5.15 39.23 -10.62
CA GLN A 66 5.50 40.63 -10.89
C GLN A 66 5.39 40.99 -12.38
N LYS A 67 5.73 40.06 -13.27
CA LYS A 67 5.57 40.22 -14.74
C LYS A 67 4.13 40.04 -15.22
N GLY A 68 3.21 39.61 -14.35
CA GLY A 68 1.81 39.35 -14.71
C GLY A 68 1.61 38.11 -15.59
N GLU A 69 2.58 37.19 -15.61
CA GLU A 69 2.56 35.94 -16.39
C GLU A 69 1.68 34.85 -15.75
N LEU A 70 1.47 34.93 -14.43
CA LEU A 70 0.53 34.09 -13.67
C LEU A 70 -0.61 34.97 -13.14
N LYS A 71 -1.85 34.68 -13.54
CA LYS A 71 -3.03 35.43 -13.14
C LYS A 71 -4.07 34.52 -12.47
N ASN A 72 -4.88 35.13 -11.61
CA ASN A 72 -6.09 34.54 -11.04
C ASN A 72 -5.84 33.17 -10.37
N THR A 73 -6.53 32.14 -10.84
CA THR A 73 -6.49 30.77 -10.34
C THR A 73 -5.11 30.13 -10.42
N ASP A 74 -4.35 30.44 -11.47
CA ASP A 74 -3.11 29.72 -11.80
C ASP A 74 -1.99 30.15 -10.86
N LYS A 75 -2.02 31.43 -10.47
CA LYS A 75 -1.21 31.97 -9.38
C LYS A 75 -1.45 31.19 -8.09
N ILE A 76 -2.71 30.96 -7.73
CA ILE A 76 -3.08 30.31 -6.46
C ILE A 76 -2.64 28.84 -6.47
N LEU A 77 -2.86 28.12 -7.56
CA LEU A 77 -2.40 26.73 -7.70
C LEU A 77 -0.87 26.63 -7.63
N ALA A 78 -0.15 27.55 -8.29
CA ALA A 78 1.31 27.60 -8.23
C ALA A 78 1.83 27.96 -6.82
N GLU A 79 1.18 28.88 -6.11
CA GLU A 79 1.50 29.21 -4.71
C GLU A 79 1.28 28.01 -3.77
N ILE A 80 0.19 27.26 -3.96
CA ILE A 80 -0.07 26.03 -3.17
C ILE A 80 0.99 24.96 -3.45
N ILE A 81 1.36 24.72 -4.72
CA ILE A 81 2.40 23.74 -5.06
C ILE A 81 3.76 24.17 -4.50
N CYS A 82 4.11 25.45 -4.63
CA CYS A 82 5.35 26.00 -4.09
C CYS A 82 5.43 25.79 -2.57
N GLU A 83 4.35 26.09 -1.85
CA GLU A 83 4.32 25.92 -0.41
C GLU A 83 4.31 24.45 0.01
N ALA A 84 3.59 23.58 -0.72
CA ALA A 84 3.61 22.16 -0.48
C ALA A 84 5.00 21.54 -0.71
N ASP A 85 5.73 21.96 -1.76
CA ASP A 85 7.11 21.54 -2.01
C ASP A 85 8.05 21.98 -0.87
N ASN A 86 7.88 23.22 -0.40
CA ASN A 86 8.66 23.73 0.74
C ASN A 86 8.44 22.90 2.00
N ILE A 87 7.19 22.52 2.32
CA ILE A 87 6.87 21.68 3.47
C ILE A 87 7.43 20.26 3.28
N ALA A 88 7.29 19.68 2.09
CA ALA A 88 7.78 18.34 1.77
C ALA A 88 9.32 18.23 1.77
N SER A 89 10.04 19.33 1.53
CA SER A 89 11.50 19.42 1.35
C SER A 89 12.33 19.71 2.61
N MET A 90 11.72 19.80 3.79
CA MET A 90 12.37 20.32 5.00
C MET A 90 13.47 19.42 5.56
N GLU A 91 13.58 18.19 5.08
CA GLU A 91 14.64 17.24 5.44
C GLU A 91 16.01 17.60 4.86
N ARG A 92 16.03 18.45 3.83
CA ARG A 92 17.22 18.82 3.06
C ARG A 92 18.19 19.63 3.91
N LYS A 93 19.37 19.07 4.19
CA LYS A 93 20.50 19.79 4.81
C LYS A 93 21.57 20.09 3.76
N PRO A 94 21.94 21.37 3.57
CA PRO A 94 23.03 21.72 2.68
C PRO A 94 24.35 21.11 3.18
N ASP A 95 25.07 20.39 2.32
CA ASP A 95 26.43 19.91 2.52
C ASP A 95 27.31 20.47 1.39
N GLN A 96 28.03 21.55 1.70
CA GLN A 96 28.89 22.25 0.73
C GLN A 96 30.05 21.40 0.22
N ARG A 97 30.36 20.28 0.88
CA ARG A 97 31.40 19.32 0.43
C ARG A 97 30.95 18.52 -0.79
N ILE A 98 29.66 18.55 -1.12
CA ILE A 98 29.09 17.80 -2.25
C ILE A 98 29.08 18.71 -3.48
N THR A 99 30.06 18.48 -4.34
CA THR A 99 30.23 19.20 -5.61
C THR A 99 29.72 18.41 -6.80
N GLN A 100 29.47 17.11 -6.63
CA GLN A 100 29.05 16.17 -7.67
C GLN A 100 27.74 15.48 -7.31
N GLN A 101 27.03 14.97 -8.33
CA GLN A 101 25.80 14.21 -8.20
C GLN A 101 25.98 13.00 -7.25
N GLN A 102 25.01 12.81 -6.34
CA GLN A 102 24.99 11.68 -5.41
C GLN A 102 23.82 10.73 -5.71
N PRO A 103 23.99 9.41 -5.50
CA PRO A 103 22.86 8.48 -5.45
C PRO A 103 22.02 8.69 -4.18
N LEU A 104 20.79 8.14 -4.18
CA LEU A 104 19.91 8.14 -3.02
C LEU A 104 20.53 7.29 -1.89
N GLU A 105 20.64 7.86 -0.69
CA GLU A 105 21.07 7.12 0.50
C GLU A 105 19.93 6.24 1.02
N SER A 106 20.25 5.05 1.51
CA SER A 106 19.26 4.20 2.16
C SER A 106 18.77 4.85 3.44
N ILE A 107 17.45 4.94 3.61
CA ILE A 107 16.84 5.50 4.83
C ILE A 107 17.20 4.71 6.08
N PHE A 108 17.48 3.41 5.96
CA PHE A 108 17.94 2.57 7.06
C PHE A 108 19.29 3.01 7.62
N SER A 109 20.14 3.67 6.82
CA SER A 109 21.42 4.25 7.30
C SER A 109 21.24 5.47 8.22
N LYS A 110 20.00 5.96 8.36
CA LYS A 110 19.64 7.12 9.20
C LYS A 110 18.97 6.72 10.49
N VAL A 111 18.54 5.47 10.58
CA VAL A 111 17.97 4.88 11.79
C VAL A 111 19.13 4.63 12.75
N ASP A 112 19.15 5.37 13.85
CA ASP A 112 20.18 5.31 14.88
C ASP A 112 19.49 5.03 16.20
N TYR A 113 19.36 3.75 16.51
CA TYR A 113 18.75 3.26 17.75
C TYR A 113 19.80 3.08 18.86
N ASP A 114 21.06 2.82 18.48
CA ASP A 114 22.15 2.49 19.39
C ASP A 114 23.38 3.34 19.03
N LYS A 115 23.68 4.34 19.87
CA LYS A 115 24.63 5.45 19.59
C LYS A 115 26.08 5.02 19.35
N GLU A 116 26.38 3.72 19.43
CA GLU A 116 27.71 3.13 19.28
C GLU A 116 27.96 2.55 17.87
N LEU A 117 26.92 2.36 17.05
CA LEU A 117 27.08 1.80 15.71
C LEU A 117 27.29 2.90 14.65
N THR A 118 28.53 3.10 14.23
CA THR A 118 28.80 3.82 12.97
C THR A 118 28.36 2.96 11.79
N LEU A 119 27.12 3.14 11.34
CA LEU A 119 26.63 2.48 10.13
C LEU A 119 27.40 2.97 8.89
N ASN A 120 27.93 2.02 8.12
CA ASN A 120 28.46 2.30 6.79
C ASN A 120 27.33 2.89 5.92
N LYS A 121 27.66 3.88 5.10
CA LYS A 121 26.68 4.48 4.19
C LYS A 121 26.33 3.49 3.10
N ILE A 122 25.04 3.23 2.95
CA ILE A 122 24.48 2.35 1.94
C ILE A 122 23.66 3.21 0.98
N TYR A 123 23.77 2.91 -0.31
CA TYR A 123 23.08 3.61 -1.38
C TYR A 123 22.05 2.71 -2.06
N GLN A 124 20.99 3.33 -2.57
CA GLN A 124 19.96 2.61 -3.33
C GLN A 124 20.45 2.34 -4.77
N PRO A 125 20.15 1.16 -5.34
CA PRO A 125 20.43 0.87 -6.74
C PRO A 125 19.57 1.71 -7.67
N ILE A 126 20.14 2.13 -8.81
CA ILE A 126 19.37 2.62 -9.95
C ILE A 126 18.85 1.40 -10.71
N SER A 127 17.69 0.90 -10.28
CA SER A 127 17.07 -0.26 -10.89
C SER A 127 15.55 -0.24 -10.73
N GLU A 128 14.92 -1.23 -11.34
CA GLU A 128 13.56 -1.63 -11.02
C GLU A 128 13.43 -2.01 -9.53
N ILE A 129 12.29 -1.67 -8.92
CA ILE A 129 11.93 -2.07 -7.56
C ILE A 129 11.41 -3.50 -7.52
N SER A 130 12.31 -4.48 -7.66
CA SER A 130 11.96 -5.91 -7.55
C SER A 130 13.00 -6.71 -6.79
N TYR A 131 12.60 -7.81 -6.15
CA TYR A 131 13.52 -8.64 -5.35
C TYR A 131 14.65 -9.23 -6.21
N ALA A 132 14.41 -9.37 -7.52
CA ALA A 132 15.36 -9.92 -8.49
C ALA A 132 16.46 -8.91 -8.86
N LYS A 133 16.16 -7.61 -8.81
CA LYS A 133 17.09 -6.54 -9.19
C LYS A 133 17.69 -5.82 -7.99
N TYR A 134 16.94 -5.72 -6.89
CA TYR A 134 17.35 -5.02 -5.68
C TYR A 134 18.48 -5.72 -4.92
N LYS A 135 19.47 -4.94 -4.48
CA LYS A 135 20.61 -5.41 -3.66
C LYS A 135 20.77 -4.48 -2.46
N PHE A 136 20.71 -5.04 -1.25
CA PHE A 136 20.74 -4.28 0.00
C PHE A 136 22.07 -3.56 0.27
N VAL A 137 23.17 -4.09 -0.23
CA VAL A 137 24.50 -3.49 -0.05
C VAL A 137 25.01 -3.07 -1.42
N GLN A 138 25.13 -1.76 -1.61
CA GLN A 138 25.83 -1.19 -2.75
C GLN A 138 26.86 -0.20 -2.26
N ASP A 139 28.09 -0.40 -2.72
CA ASP A 139 29.10 0.63 -2.68
C ASP A 139 28.64 1.82 -3.52
N LYS A 140 29.15 2.99 -3.16
CA LYS A 140 28.86 4.20 -3.92
C LYS A 140 29.42 4.06 -5.35
N LEU A 141 28.54 4.09 -6.34
CA LEU A 141 28.95 4.20 -7.75
C LEU A 141 29.83 5.43 -7.97
N ASN A 142 30.79 5.31 -8.88
CA ASN A 142 31.53 6.49 -9.32
C ASN A 142 30.61 7.42 -10.14
N SER A 143 31.02 8.68 -10.28
CA SER A 143 30.16 9.71 -10.88
C SER A 143 29.81 9.43 -12.35
N ASP A 144 30.69 8.81 -13.12
CA ASP A 144 30.46 8.51 -14.53
C ASP A 144 29.48 7.34 -14.71
N GLU A 145 29.66 6.25 -13.96
CA GLU A 145 28.73 5.11 -13.91
C GLU A 145 27.33 5.53 -13.45
N LEU A 146 27.28 6.42 -12.46
CA LEU A 146 26.03 6.95 -11.94
C LEU A 146 25.27 7.73 -13.01
N ASN A 147 25.96 8.61 -13.74
CA ASN A 147 25.37 9.41 -14.80
C ASN A 147 24.90 8.53 -15.97
N GLU A 148 25.69 7.54 -16.37
CA GLU A 148 25.29 6.59 -17.42
C GLU A 148 24.06 5.78 -17.00
N SER A 149 23.99 5.37 -15.74
CA SER A 149 22.85 4.65 -15.18
C SER A 149 21.58 5.51 -15.20
N TYR A 150 21.66 6.77 -14.76
CA TYR A 150 20.51 7.69 -14.84
C TYR A 150 20.09 8.00 -16.27
N LYS A 151 21.04 8.10 -17.22
CA LYS A 151 20.72 8.31 -18.64
C LYS A 151 19.91 7.15 -19.21
N LYS A 152 20.36 5.91 -18.98
CA LYS A 152 19.63 4.70 -19.40
C LYS A 152 18.25 4.65 -18.74
N TRP A 153 18.19 4.95 -17.44
CA TRP A 153 16.96 4.92 -16.67
C TRP A 153 15.95 5.97 -17.12
N TRP A 154 16.41 7.19 -17.43
CA TRP A 154 15.59 8.26 -18.00
C TRP A 154 14.99 7.86 -19.35
N SER A 155 15.80 7.29 -20.25
CA SER A 155 15.31 6.83 -21.56
C SER A 155 14.20 5.79 -21.43
N SER A 156 14.34 4.82 -20.52
CA SER A 156 13.29 3.83 -20.25
C SER A 156 12.02 4.46 -19.66
N PHE A 157 12.16 5.41 -18.73
CA PHE A 157 11.03 6.16 -18.17
C PHE A 157 10.29 6.94 -19.26
N GLU A 158 11.02 7.68 -20.08
CA GLU A 158 10.47 8.51 -21.15
C GLU A 158 9.75 7.67 -22.21
N GLU A 159 10.26 6.48 -22.53
CA GLU A 159 9.61 5.53 -23.42
C GLU A 159 8.30 4.99 -22.84
N GLU A 160 8.29 4.58 -21.56
CA GLU A 160 7.10 4.01 -20.93
C GLU A 160 5.98 5.06 -20.74
N ILE A 161 6.32 6.24 -20.19
CA ILE A 161 5.32 7.26 -19.85
C ILE A 161 4.63 7.86 -21.07
N LYS A 162 5.30 7.93 -22.23
CA LYS A 162 4.70 8.40 -23.49
C LYS A 162 3.64 7.45 -24.05
N ASN A 163 3.72 6.17 -23.69
CA ASN A 163 2.81 5.14 -24.18
C ASN A 163 1.63 4.88 -23.22
N VAL A 164 1.63 5.53 -22.05
CA VAL A 164 0.54 5.45 -21.08
C VAL A 164 -0.55 6.47 -21.42
N ASN A 165 -1.80 6.11 -21.16
CA ASN A 165 -2.93 7.03 -21.29
C ASN A 165 -2.82 8.13 -20.22
N ILE A 166 -2.64 9.38 -20.66
CA ILE A 166 -2.46 10.54 -19.78
C ILE A 166 -3.70 10.91 -18.95
N ASP A 167 -4.87 10.37 -19.30
CA ASP A 167 -6.09 10.56 -18.51
C ASP A 167 -6.17 9.61 -17.31
N GLU A 168 -5.42 8.52 -17.32
CA GLU A 168 -5.32 7.56 -16.21
C GLU A 168 -4.31 8.08 -15.16
N THR A 169 -4.82 8.90 -14.24
CA THR A 169 -3.97 9.66 -13.31
C THR A 169 -3.26 8.74 -12.32
N GLU A 170 -3.89 7.65 -11.89
CA GLU A 170 -3.24 6.68 -11.02
C GLU A 170 -2.17 5.88 -11.78
N THR A 171 -2.41 5.55 -13.05
CA THR A 171 -1.38 4.91 -13.89
C THR A 171 -0.12 5.78 -13.96
N LEU A 172 -0.26 7.09 -14.16
CA LEU A 172 0.88 8.01 -14.12
C LEU A 172 1.62 7.97 -12.77
N ILE A 173 0.90 7.93 -11.65
CA ILE A 173 1.49 7.80 -10.31
C ILE A 173 2.30 6.50 -10.18
N TYR A 174 1.79 5.37 -10.69
CA TYR A 174 2.50 4.10 -10.62
C TYR A 174 3.73 4.05 -11.53
N VAL A 175 3.71 4.71 -12.71
CA VAL A 175 4.91 4.88 -13.55
C VAL A 175 5.95 5.71 -12.79
N LEU A 176 5.55 6.83 -12.17
CA LEU A 176 6.47 7.62 -11.34
C LEU A 176 7.03 6.79 -10.18
N LYS A 177 6.21 5.95 -9.53
CA LYS A 177 6.65 5.02 -8.48
C LYS A 177 7.71 4.06 -8.98
N LYS A 178 7.51 3.44 -10.15
CA LYS A 178 8.44 2.48 -10.76
C LYS A 178 9.82 3.07 -11.01
N TYR A 179 9.89 4.32 -11.47
CA TYR A 179 11.14 4.93 -11.91
C TYR A 179 11.80 5.85 -10.87
N LEU A 180 11.03 6.57 -10.07
CA LEU A 180 11.55 7.63 -9.20
C LEU A 180 11.84 7.17 -7.77
N TRP A 181 11.53 5.92 -7.39
CA TRP A 181 11.79 5.38 -6.04
C TRP A 181 13.29 5.37 -5.67
N CYS A 182 14.19 5.23 -6.66
CA CYS A 182 15.64 5.20 -6.47
C CYS A 182 16.34 6.53 -6.80
N VAL A 183 15.57 7.51 -7.28
CA VAL A 183 16.07 8.83 -7.69
C VAL A 183 16.02 9.76 -6.47
N PRO A 184 17.10 10.41 -6.03
CA PRO A 184 17.04 11.27 -4.84
C PRO A 184 16.22 12.56 -5.06
N SER A 185 15.49 13.05 -4.06
CA SER A 185 14.75 14.32 -4.16
C SER A 185 15.65 15.55 -4.41
N SER A 186 16.90 15.47 -3.95
CA SER A 186 17.95 16.48 -4.14
C SER A 186 19.32 15.80 -4.18
N SER A 187 20.18 16.20 -5.12
CA SER A 187 21.46 15.50 -5.40
C SER A 187 22.67 16.43 -5.47
N TRP A 188 22.46 17.75 -5.36
CA TRP A 188 23.52 18.75 -5.44
C TRP A 188 23.58 19.54 -4.15
N ARG A 189 24.78 19.62 -3.55
CA ARG A 189 25.00 20.21 -2.23
C ARG A 189 24.11 19.62 -1.12
N THR A 190 23.58 18.41 -1.29
CA THR A 190 22.72 17.73 -0.32
C THR A 190 22.96 16.22 -0.37
N ARG A 191 22.66 15.53 0.73
CA ARG A 191 22.54 14.06 0.76
C ARG A 191 21.08 13.75 1.01
N SER A 192 20.39 13.30 -0.03
CA SER A 192 18.99 12.92 0.12
C SER A 192 18.89 11.45 0.46
N ASP A 193 18.01 11.18 1.42
CA ASP A 193 17.55 9.89 1.90
C ASP A 193 16.04 9.70 1.62
N VAL A 194 15.43 10.64 0.88
CA VAL A 194 14.03 10.60 0.43
C VAL A 194 14.02 10.55 -1.09
N SER A 195 13.29 9.58 -1.64
CA SER A 195 13.16 9.43 -3.08
C SER A 195 12.35 10.57 -3.70
N LEU A 196 12.59 10.82 -4.98
CA LEU A 196 11.87 11.83 -5.75
C LEU A 196 10.39 11.43 -5.88
N PHE A 197 10.09 10.14 -5.95
CA PHE A 197 8.71 9.65 -5.91
C PHE A 197 8.00 10.06 -4.60
N GLU A 198 8.58 9.70 -3.45
CA GLU A 198 7.97 9.99 -2.15
C GLU A 198 7.84 11.50 -1.92
N HIS A 199 8.84 12.28 -2.32
CA HIS A 199 8.78 13.74 -2.33
C HIS A 199 7.58 14.26 -3.14
N SER A 200 7.50 13.91 -4.43
CA SER A 200 6.39 14.34 -5.30
C SER A 200 5.02 13.87 -4.80
N ARG A 201 4.91 12.64 -4.28
CA ARG A 201 3.67 12.08 -3.74
C ARG A 201 3.19 12.86 -2.51
N ILE A 202 4.10 13.17 -1.59
CA ILE A 202 3.80 13.95 -0.38
C ILE A 202 3.44 15.39 -0.76
N THR A 203 4.17 16.02 -1.68
CA THR A 203 3.84 17.35 -2.20
C THR A 203 2.41 17.38 -2.76
N ALA A 204 2.00 16.36 -3.52
CA ALA A 204 0.64 16.24 -4.04
C ALA A 204 -0.40 16.09 -2.92
N ALA A 205 -0.13 15.24 -1.92
CA ALA A 205 -1.03 15.03 -0.77
C ALA A 205 -1.21 16.30 0.08
N ILE A 206 -0.12 17.06 0.30
CA ILE A 206 -0.16 18.34 1.01
C ILE A 206 -0.91 19.38 0.18
N ALA A 207 -0.61 19.49 -1.12
CA ALA A 207 -1.22 20.47 -2.01
C ALA A 207 -2.75 20.29 -2.08
N ILE A 208 -3.24 19.08 -2.35
CA ILE A 208 -4.69 18.82 -2.45
C ILE A 208 -5.40 19.03 -1.12
N SER A 209 -4.76 18.66 0.00
CA SER A 209 -5.33 18.87 1.34
C SER A 209 -5.38 20.36 1.69
N MET A 210 -4.32 21.10 1.41
CA MET A 210 -4.29 22.56 1.60
C MET A 210 -5.37 23.24 0.75
N PHE A 211 -5.49 22.85 -0.53
CA PHE A 211 -6.48 23.39 -1.45
C PHE A 211 -7.92 23.16 -0.96
N LYS A 212 -8.29 21.92 -0.64
CA LYS A 212 -9.65 21.60 -0.16
C LYS A 212 -9.98 22.31 1.16
N TYR A 213 -9.03 22.41 2.09
CA TYR A 213 -9.22 23.16 3.35
C TYR A 213 -9.48 24.65 3.09
N LEU A 214 -8.67 25.28 2.23
CA LEU A 214 -8.82 26.69 1.91
C LEU A 214 -10.12 26.97 1.12
N MET A 215 -10.51 26.05 0.24
CA MET A 215 -11.77 26.12 -0.50
C MET A 215 -12.99 26.05 0.42
N GLU A 216 -13.01 25.19 1.43
CA GLU A 216 -14.09 25.17 2.44
C GLU A 216 -14.13 26.48 3.23
N LYS A 217 -12.96 26.97 3.69
CA LYS A 217 -12.86 28.18 4.53
C LYS A 217 -13.22 29.47 3.78
N LYS A 218 -12.87 29.57 2.50
CA LYS A 218 -13.05 30.80 1.68
C LYS A 218 -14.25 30.73 0.74
N GLY A 219 -14.73 29.52 0.44
CA GLY A 219 -15.87 29.22 -0.44
C GLY A 219 -15.61 29.39 -1.93
N LYS A 220 -14.57 30.13 -2.33
CA LYS A 220 -14.17 30.36 -3.72
C LYS A 220 -12.65 30.49 -3.82
N ILE A 221 -12.08 30.02 -4.93
CA ILE A 221 -10.64 30.06 -5.16
C ILE A 221 -10.11 31.50 -5.19
N GLU A 222 -10.84 32.44 -5.78
CA GLU A 222 -10.40 33.84 -5.94
C GLU A 222 -10.32 34.61 -4.62
N LYS A 223 -10.89 34.05 -3.53
CA LYS A 223 -10.82 34.61 -2.17
C LYS A 223 -9.63 34.06 -1.37
N ILE A 224 -8.89 33.11 -1.91
CA ILE A 224 -7.69 32.57 -1.27
C ILE A 224 -6.56 33.57 -1.48
N GLU A 225 -5.97 34.03 -0.39
CA GLU A 225 -4.85 34.96 -0.42
C GLU A 225 -3.54 34.23 -0.12
N SER A 226 -2.41 34.76 -0.61
CA SER A 226 -1.08 34.18 -0.39
C SER A 226 -0.74 34.03 1.09
N VAL A 227 -1.28 34.91 1.96
CA VAL A 227 -1.12 34.81 3.42
C VAL A 227 -1.82 33.58 4.01
N ASP A 228 -2.95 33.15 3.43
CA ASP A 228 -3.65 31.95 3.88
C ASP A 228 -2.84 30.68 3.57
N ILE A 229 -2.20 30.67 2.39
CA ILE A 229 -1.35 29.59 1.89
C ILE A 229 -0.10 29.47 2.77
N GLN A 230 0.61 30.58 2.98
CA GLN A 230 1.89 30.61 3.73
C GLN A 230 1.72 30.46 5.26
N ASN A 231 0.51 30.57 5.79
CA ASN A 231 0.28 30.42 7.22
C ASN A 231 0.44 28.95 7.66
N ARG A 232 1.57 28.60 8.27
CA ARG A 232 1.83 27.23 8.73
C ARG A 232 1.25 26.89 10.10
N LYS A 233 0.67 27.86 10.82
CA LYS A 233 0.11 27.67 12.17
C LYS A 233 -1.30 27.10 12.17
N ASP A 234 -2.06 27.40 11.14
CA ASP A 234 -3.40 26.83 10.98
C ASP A 234 -3.30 25.31 10.85
N GLU A 235 -4.13 24.59 11.59
CA GLU A 235 -4.31 23.14 11.47
C GLU A 235 -5.05 22.80 10.18
N LYS A 236 -4.36 22.93 9.04
CA LYS A 236 -4.95 22.70 7.71
C LYS A 236 -5.13 21.22 7.38
N TYR A 237 -4.42 20.34 8.07
CA TYR A 237 -4.29 18.93 7.71
C TYR A 237 -4.77 18.02 8.83
N LEU A 238 -5.11 16.80 8.46
CA LEU A 238 -5.61 15.77 9.36
C LEU A 238 -4.92 14.46 9.01
N LEU A 239 -4.28 13.82 9.98
CA LEU A 239 -3.77 12.47 9.82
C LEU A 239 -4.76 11.48 10.41
N MET A 240 -5.26 10.58 9.57
CA MET A 240 -6.19 9.52 9.94
C MET A 240 -5.47 8.18 9.96
N LEU A 241 -5.68 7.37 11.00
CA LEU A 241 -5.24 5.99 11.11
C LEU A 241 -6.46 5.08 11.21
N ALA A 242 -6.54 4.08 10.34
CA ALA A 242 -7.48 2.97 10.48
C ALA A 242 -6.70 1.68 10.80
N ASP A 243 -7.17 0.93 11.80
CA ASP A 243 -6.53 -0.28 12.30
C ASP A 243 -7.56 -1.42 12.39
N ILE A 244 -7.34 -2.48 11.60
CA ILE A 244 -8.19 -3.69 11.62
C ILE A 244 -7.77 -4.57 12.81
N THR A 245 -8.72 -4.81 13.69
CA THR A 245 -8.54 -5.67 14.87
C THR A 245 -9.02 -7.09 14.59
N GLY A 246 -8.42 -8.08 15.27
CA GLY A 246 -8.85 -9.48 15.18
C GLY A 246 -8.18 -10.29 14.06
N ILE A 247 -7.24 -9.70 13.31
CA ILE A 247 -6.54 -10.33 12.18
C ILE A 247 -5.98 -11.71 12.53
N GLN A 248 -5.22 -11.83 13.63
CA GLN A 248 -4.58 -13.10 14.01
C GLN A 248 -5.62 -14.19 14.28
N LYS A 249 -6.68 -13.87 15.05
CA LYS A 249 -7.77 -14.80 15.34
C LYS A 249 -8.46 -15.24 14.05
N TYR A 250 -8.68 -14.31 13.11
CA TYR A 250 -9.29 -14.60 11.82
C TYR A 250 -8.43 -15.51 10.93
N ILE A 251 -7.14 -15.18 10.77
CA ILE A 251 -6.24 -15.95 9.90
C ILE A 251 -6.07 -17.38 10.42
N TYR A 252 -5.86 -17.57 11.73
CA TYR A 252 -5.47 -18.87 12.29
C TYR A 252 -6.63 -19.80 12.64
N ASN A 253 -7.90 -19.33 12.56
CA ASN A 253 -9.07 -20.15 12.85
C ASN A 253 -9.45 -21.08 11.66
N ILE A 254 -8.60 -22.06 11.36
CA ILE A 254 -8.68 -22.92 10.17
C ILE A 254 -8.95 -24.40 10.50
N SER A 255 -9.57 -25.12 9.55
CA SER A 255 -9.71 -26.58 9.59
C SER A 255 -8.43 -27.31 9.23
N HIS A 256 -8.31 -28.56 9.68
CA HIS A 256 -7.19 -29.46 9.33
C HIS A 256 -7.12 -29.76 7.81
N LYS A 257 -8.27 -29.94 7.14
CA LYS A 257 -8.34 -30.16 5.69
C LYS A 257 -8.35 -28.82 4.94
N GLY A 258 -7.49 -28.71 3.92
CA GLY A 258 -7.38 -27.50 3.09
C GLY A 258 -6.68 -26.31 3.77
N ALA A 259 -6.02 -26.53 4.92
CA ALA A 259 -5.40 -25.52 5.76
C ALA A 259 -4.51 -24.54 4.99
N SER A 260 -3.53 -25.04 4.20
CA SER A 260 -2.64 -24.17 3.41
C SER A 260 -3.40 -23.26 2.44
N LYS A 261 -4.46 -23.77 1.79
CA LYS A 261 -5.30 -23.00 0.84
C LYS A 261 -6.08 -21.92 1.55
N ALA A 262 -6.71 -22.28 2.66
CA ALA A 262 -7.50 -21.35 3.46
C ALA A 262 -6.62 -20.26 4.08
N LEU A 263 -5.49 -20.62 4.70
CA LEU A 263 -4.53 -19.69 5.30
C LEU A 263 -4.07 -18.62 4.31
N LYS A 264 -3.58 -19.05 3.15
CA LYS A 264 -3.09 -18.14 2.12
C LYS A 264 -4.20 -17.24 1.57
N GLY A 265 -5.38 -17.82 1.35
CA GLY A 265 -6.54 -17.07 0.86
C GLY A 265 -7.06 -16.05 1.86
N ARG A 266 -7.11 -16.37 3.16
CA ARG A 266 -7.50 -15.45 4.22
C ARG A 266 -6.53 -14.30 4.39
N SER A 267 -5.23 -14.61 4.41
CA SER A 267 -4.15 -13.63 4.44
C SER A 267 -4.27 -12.63 3.29
N PHE A 268 -4.42 -13.14 2.06
CA PHE A 268 -4.62 -12.30 0.89
C PHE A 268 -5.93 -11.51 0.92
N TYR A 269 -7.03 -12.14 1.33
CA TYR A 269 -8.33 -11.47 1.44
C TYR A 269 -8.31 -10.32 2.45
N LEU A 270 -7.62 -10.46 3.58
CA LEU A 270 -7.46 -9.37 4.54
C LEU A 270 -6.67 -8.19 3.97
N GLN A 271 -5.62 -8.46 3.19
CA GLN A 271 -4.89 -7.40 2.49
C GLN A 271 -5.82 -6.68 1.50
N GLN A 272 -6.60 -7.44 0.73
CA GLN A 272 -7.58 -6.84 -0.19
C GLN A 272 -8.67 -6.08 0.57
N MET A 273 -9.13 -6.58 1.72
CA MET A 273 -10.09 -5.88 2.57
C MET A 273 -9.55 -4.53 3.01
N LEU A 274 -8.32 -4.47 3.51
CA LEU A 274 -7.67 -3.25 3.95
C LEU A 274 -7.59 -2.21 2.81
N ASP A 275 -7.10 -2.65 1.64
CA ASP A 275 -6.97 -1.78 0.48
C ASP A 275 -8.34 -1.31 -0.06
N ASN A 276 -9.34 -2.20 -0.10
CA ASN A 276 -10.69 -1.88 -0.56
C ASN A 276 -11.38 -0.88 0.37
N ILE A 277 -11.20 -0.99 1.68
CA ILE A 277 -11.70 -0.01 2.65
C ILE A 277 -10.99 1.33 2.42
N ALA A 278 -9.66 1.34 2.26
CA ALA A 278 -8.91 2.57 2.02
C ALA A 278 -9.37 3.28 0.73
N TYR A 279 -9.54 2.54 -0.36
CA TYR A 279 -10.03 3.08 -1.63
C TYR A 279 -11.46 3.58 -1.55
N TRP A 280 -12.35 2.85 -0.86
CA TRP A 280 -13.72 3.32 -0.63
C TRP A 280 -13.74 4.63 0.16
N ILE A 281 -12.91 4.78 1.20
CA ILE A 281 -12.80 6.03 1.96
C ILE A 281 -12.28 7.16 1.05
N LEU A 282 -11.20 6.93 0.30
CA LEU A 282 -10.62 7.95 -0.57
C LEU A 282 -11.58 8.38 -1.68
N ASP A 283 -12.21 7.43 -2.37
CA ASP A 283 -13.03 7.71 -3.54
C ASP A 283 -14.43 8.21 -3.19
N LYS A 284 -15.11 7.54 -2.24
CA LYS A 284 -16.54 7.78 -1.96
C LYS A 284 -16.77 8.70 -0.77
N GLN A 285 -15.87 8.72 0.22
CA GLN A 285 -16.03 9.57 1.39
C GLN A 285 -15.28 10.90 1.22
N PHE A 286 -13.99 10.86 0.92
CA PHE A 286 -13.13 12.05 0.98
C PHE A 286 -12.88 12.73 -0.37
N GLU A 287 -13.12 12.01 -1.48
CA GLU A 287 -12.80 12.45 -2.84
C GLU A 287 -11.33 12.92 -2.96
N LEU A 288 -10.42 12.10 -2.45
CA LEU A 288 -8.98 12.33 -2.45
C LEU A 288 -8.25 11.34 -3.37
N PRO A 289 -7.18 11.77 -4.04
CA PRO A 289 -6.37 10.86 -4.87
C PRO A 289 -5.59 9.85 -4.03
N ILE A 290 -5.12 8.78 -4.67
CA ILE A 290 -4.30 7.74 -4.04
C ILE A 290 -3.01 8.26 -3.40
N THR A 291 -2.52 9.44 -3.80
CA THR A 291 -1.35 10.09 -3.17
C THR A 291 -1.56 10.39 -1.67
N ASN A 292 -2.82 10.51 -1.23
CA ASN A 292 -3.18 10.76 0.16
C ASN A 292 -3.15 9.49 1.02
N LEU A 293 -3.03 8.30 0.42
CA LEU A 293 -2.75 7.05 1.13
C LEU A 293 -1.25 6.94 1.40
N ILE A 294 -0.84 7.29 2.62
CA ILE A 294 0.59 7.40 2.97
C ILE A 294 1.21 6.03 3.24
N TYR A 295 0.44 5.15 3.85
CA TYR A 295 0.84 3.80 4.26
C TYR A 295 -0.38 2.90 4.29
N SER A 296 -0.26 1.66 3.82
CA SER A 296 -1.30 0.61 3.89
C SER A 296 -0.64 -0.75 4.03
N SER A 297 -0.54 -1.25 5.27
CA SER A 297 0.19 -2.46 5.57
C SER A 297 -0.08 -2.97 6.99
N GLY A 298 0.11 -4.28 7.22
CA GLY A 298 0.00 -4.86 8.58
C GLY A 298 -1.39 -4.75 9.20
N GLY A 299 -2.44 -4.62 8.39
CA GLY A 299 -3.80 -4.37 8.89
C GLY A 299 -4.09 -2.91 9.26
N LYS A 300 -3.16 -1.99 8.98
CA LYS A 300 -3.32 -0.56 9.25
C LYS A 300 -3.14 0.26 7.99
N PHE A 301 -3.82 1.38 7.89
CA PHE A 301 -3.49 2.38 6.87
C PHE A 301 -3.60 3.80 7.41
N TYR A 302 -2.80 4.69 6.83
CA TYR A 302 -2.77 6.11 7.17
C TYR A 302 -3.21 6.94 5.96
N ILE A 303 -4.18 7.82 6.17
CA ILE A 303 -4.62 8.80 5.18
C ILE A 303 -4.26 10.19 5.67
N PHE A 304 -3.59 10.95 4.81
CA PHE A 304 -3.36 12.38 5.00
C PHE A 304 -4.48 13.16 4.31
N ALA A 305 -5.32 13.86 5.07
CA ALA A 305 -6.55 14.48 4.60
C ALA A 305 -6.58 15.99 4.94
N PRO A 306 -7.46 16.78 4.30
CA PRO A 306 -7.72 18.15 4.73
C PRO A 306 -8.50 18.17 6.05
N ASN A 307 -8.16 19.11 6.94
CA ASN A 307 -8.84 19.26 8.23
C ASN A 307 -10.12 20.10 8.13
N THR A 308 -11.05 19.66 7.30
CA THR A 308 -12.35 20.31 7.09
C THR A 308 -13.41 19.78 8.05
N GLU A 309 -14.46 20.57 8.27
CA GLU A 309 -15.61 20.12 9.07
C GLU A 309 -16.34 18.97 8.36
N ASP A 310 -16.43 19.01 7.03
CA ASP A 310 -16.97 17.92 6.23
C ASP A 310 -16.22 16.60 6.47
N ILE A 311 -14.88 16.59 6.37
CA ILE A 311 -14.07 15.38 6.55
C ILE A 311 -14.14 14.86 7.99
N ARG A 312 -14.11 15.75 9.00
CA ARG A 312 -14.26 15.33 10.41
C ARG A 312 -15.59 14.63 10.67
N ASN A 313 -16.68 15.10 10.05
CA ASN A 313 -18.00 14.48 10.16
C ASN A 313 -18.09 13.17 9.39
N LYS A 314 -17.50 13.13 8.19
CA LYS A 314 -17.41 11.90 7.38
C LYS A 314 -16.63 10.79 8.09
N ILE A 315 -15.54 11.10 8.81
CA ILE A 315 -14.79 10.11 9.61
C ILE A 315 -15.69 9.43 10.64
N LYS A 316 -16.50 10.21 11.38
CA LYS A 316 -17.43 9.66 12.39
C LYS A 316 -18.49 8.78 11.73
N ALA A 317 -19.07 9.23 10.62
CA ALA A 317 -20.05 8.47 9.86
C ALA A 317 -19.44 7.15 9.32
N THR A 318 -18.23 7.24 8.78
CA THR A 318 -17.45 6.12 8.24
C THR A 318 -17.16 5.07 9.32
N GLN A 319 -16.70 5.48 10.51
CA GLN A 319 -16.48 4.56 11.64
C GLN A 319 -17.76 3.79 11.98
N LYS A 320 -18.90 4.50 12.05
CA LYS A 320 -20.19 3.90 12.37
C LYS A 320 -20.63 2.89 11.30
N GLU A 321 -20.51 3.25 10.02
CA GLU A 321 -20.90 2.38 8.91
C GLU A 321 -20.04 1.11 8.84
N LEU A 322 -18.71 1.25 8.98
CA LEU A 322 -17.80 0.12 8.98
C LEU A 322 -18.07 -0.81 10.16
N GLU A 323 -18.26 -0.28 11.37
CA GLU A 323 -18.64 -1.10 12.54
C GLU A 323 -19.90 -1.94 12.29
N GLN A 324 -20.93 -1.37 11.67
CA GLN A 324 -22.16 -2.11 11.33
C GLN A 324 -21.90 -3.23 10.32
N LYS A 325 -21.09 -2.95 9.30
CA LYS A 325 -20.73 -3.93 8.27
C LYS A 325 -19.87 -5.07 8.84
N PHE A 326 -18.86 -4.75 9.67
CA PHE A 326 -18.05 -5.74 10.36
C PHE A 326 -18.88 -6.60 11.30
N LEU A 327 -19.81 -6.00 12.05
CA LEU A 327 -20.70 -6.74 12.94
C LEU A 327 -21.63 -7.68 12.17
N LYS A 328 -22.18 -7.23 11.04
CA LYS A 328 -23.07 -8.03 10.18
C LYS A 328 -22.38 -9.25 9.56
N GLU A 329 -21.13 -9.10 9.13
CA GLU A 329 -20.43 -10.13 8.34
C GLU A 329 -19.51 -11.03 9.19
N TYR A 330 -18.93 -10.48 10.26
CA TYR A 330 -17.92 -11.15 11.08
C TYR A 330 -18.32 -11.33 12.54
N ASP A 331 -19.54 -10.96 12.95
CA ASP A 331 -20.04 -11.12 14.33
C ASP A 331 -19.10 -10.51 15.40
N GLY A 332 -18.31 -9.50 15.02
CA GLY A 332 -17.32 -8.85 15.89
C GLY A 332 -15.97 -9.56 16.04
N ASP A 333 -15.74 -10.69 15.36
CA ASP A 333 -14.42 -11.35 15.31
C ASP A 333 -13.37 -10.47 14.62
N LEU A 334 -13.82 -9.71 13.61
CA LEU A 334 -13.07 -8.64 12.97
C LEU A 334 -13.76 -7.31 13.24
N GLY A 335 -12.98 -6.24 13.23
CA GLY A 335 -13.48 -4.87 13.31
C GLY A 335 -12.43 -3.87 12.88
N VAL A 336 -12.83 -2.61 12.69
CA VAL A 336 -11.92 -1.52 12.37
C VAL A 336 -12.08 -0.38 13.36
N ILE A 337 -10.95 0.22 13.74
CA ILE A 337 -10.92 1.40 14.59
C ILE A 337 -10.24 2.52 13.81
N ILE A 338 -10.95 3.63 13.66
CA ILE A 338 -10.43 4.85 13.07
C ILE A 338 -10.12 5.88 14.17
N GLY A 339 -8.93 6.46 14.10
CA GLY A 339 -8.53 7.63 14.86
C GLY A 339 -8.05 8.73 13.91
N SER A 340 -8.08 9.98 14.38
CA SER A 340 -7.57 11.11 13.60
C SER A 340 -6.98 12.18 14.51
N ILE A 341 -5.95 12.88 14.04
CA ILE A 341 -5.32 14.00 14.74
C ILE A 341 -5.11 15.20 13.79
N PRO A 342 -5.40 16.44 14.22
CA PRO A 342 -5.10 17.63 13.42
C PRO A 342 -3.60 17.90 13.37
N LEU A 343 -3.17 18.42 12.22
CA LEU A 343 -1.81 18.77 11.89
C LEU A 343 -1.77 20.16 11.25
N SER A 344 -0.79 20.94 11.68
CA SER A 344 -0.41 22.22 11.09
C SER A 344 0.76 22.04 10.11
N GLY A 345 1.12 23.10 9.39
CA GLY A 345 2.36 23.11 8.60
C GLY A 345 3.60 23.03 9.51
N GLU A 346 3.53 23.61 10.71
CA GLU A 346 4.60 23.56 11.72
C GLU A 346 4.90 22.13 12.19
N ASP A 347 3.88 21.28 12.32
CA ASP A 347 4.03 19.87 12.73
C ASP A 347 4.79 19.02 11.70
N LEU A 348 4.79 19.44 10.43
CA LEU A 348 5.48 18.77 9.33
C LEU A 348 6.93 19.25 9.18
N GLU A 349 7.31 20.33 9.89
CA GLU A 349 8.63 20.90 9.79
C GLU A 349 9.68 20.16 10.60
N TYR A 350 10.93 20.40 10.19
CA TYR A 350 12.08 20.07 11.01
C TYR A 350 12.17 20.98 12.23
N ASP A 351 12.14 20.41 13.44
CA ASP A 351 12.38 21.17 14.67
C ASP A 351 13.81 21.73 14.71
N LYS A 352 13.93 23.04 14.49
CA LYS A 352 15.21 23.78 14.55
C LYS A 352 15.85 23.72 15.93
N SER A 353 15.07 23.53 17.00
CA SER A 353 15.58 23.42 18.37
C SER A 353 16.24 22.06 18.64
N LYS A 354 16.02 21.06 17.76
CA LYS A 354 16.51 19.68 17.84
C LYS A 354 16.11 18.96 19.13
N LYS A 355 15.03 19.38 19.79
CA LYS A 355 14.59 18.79 21.07
C LYS A 355 13.40 17.86 20.90
N VAL A 356 12.60 18.05 19.86
CA VAL A 356 11.31 17.37 19.67
C VAL A 356 11.18 16.84 18.24
N HIS A 357 10.41 15.76 18.06
CA HIS A 357 10.10 15.18 16.75
C HIS A 357 8.61 15.34 16.48
N LEU A 358 8.18 16.55 16.12
CA LEU A 358 6.76 16.94 16.08
C LEU A 358 5.88 15.92 15.34
N ILE A 359 6.25 15.55 14.11
CA ILE A 359 5.48 14.56 13.35
C ILE A 359 5.48 13.16 13.99
N SER A 360 6.60 12.71 14.55
CA SER A 360 6.70 11.41 15.22
C SER A 360 5.89 11.37 16.52
N GLU A 361 5.84 12.49 17.26
CA GLU A 361 4.99 12.62 18.44
C GLU A 361 3.51 12.59 18.08
N LYS A 362 3.09 13.32 17.03
CA LYS A 362 1.73 13.26 16.49
C LYS A 362 1.36 11.84 16.03
N TRP A 363 2.31 11.11 15.46
CA TRP A 363 2.13 9.71 15.05
C TRP A 363 1.93 8.78 16.26
N ASP A 364 2.76 8.92 17.30
CA ASP A 364 2.66 8.16 18.56
C ASP A 364 1.35 8.48 19.29
N GLU A 365 0.96 9.76 19.34
CA GLU A 365 -0.31 10.21 19.90
C GLU A 365 -1.50 9.59 19.15
N LEU A 366 -1.48 9.62 17.82
CA LEU A 366 -2.52 8.99 16.99
C LEU A 366 -2.63 7.48 17.25
N ASN A 367 -1.49 6.78 17.35
CA ASN A 367 -1.50 5.36 17.70
C ASN A 367 -2.10 5.13 19.09
N LYS A 368 -1.75 5.95 20.08
CA LYS A 368 -2.34 5.87 21.43
C LYS A 368 -3.85 6.10 21.42
N ILE A 369 -4.35 7.06 20.65
CA ILE A 369 -5.79 7.31 20.47
C ILE A 369 -6.48 6.05 19.93
N VAL A 370 -5.92 5.44 18.89
CA VAL A 370 -6.48 4.21 18.31
C VAL A 370 -6.42 3.04 19.30
N GLU A 371 -5.32 2.84 20.02
CA GLU A 371 -5.21 1.79 21.04
C GLU A 371 -6.19 1.98 22.22
N GLN A 372 -6.48 3.23 22.60
CA GLN A 372 -7.55 3.51 23.57
C GLN A 372 -8.92 3.17 23.00
N ASN A 373 -9.21 3.57 21.77
CA ASN A 373 -10.48 3.29 21.09
C ASN A 373 -10.71 1.78 20.88
N LYS A 374 -9.65 0.97 20.72
CA LYS A 374 -9.74 -0.49 20.66
C LYS A 374 -10.33 -1.13 21.93
N LYS A 375 -10.30 -0.44 23.07
CA LYS A 375 -10.93 -0.91 24.33
C LYS A 375 -12.45 -0.70 24.33
N HIS A 376 -12.97 0.11 23.41
CA HIS A 376 -14.38 0.48 23.29
C HIS A 376 -14.93 0.08 21.93
N LYS A 377 -14.64 -1.17 21.49
CA LYS A 377 -15.11 -1.69 20.20
C LYS A 377 -16.63 -1.59 20.09
N PHE A 378 -17.11 -1.19 18.91
CA PHE A 378 -18.53 -1.09 18.59
C PHE A 378 -19.32 -0.10 19.46
N SER A 379 -18.64 0.79 20.19
CA SER A 379 -19.30 1.77 21.06
C SER A 379 -20.24 2.72 20.30
N ASN A 380 -19.96 3.01 19.03
CA ASN A 380 -20.81 3.87 18.20
C ASN A 380 -22.07 3.15 17.69
N ASN A 381 -22.11 1.82 17.77
CA ASN A 381 -23.23 0.97 17.37
C ASN A 381 -23.74 0.09 18.51
N TRP A 382 -23.47 0.48 19.76
CA TRP A 382 -23.94 -0.23 20.92
C TRP A 382 -25.47 -0.28 20.95
N ASP A 383 -26.03 -1.50 20.98
CA ASP A 383 -27.45 -1.77 21.18
C ASP A 383 -27.59 -2.94 22.16
N TYR A 384 -28.52 -2.84 23.12
CA TYR A 384 -28.85 -3.91 24.05
C TYR A 384 -29.27 -5.19 23.33
N LYS A 385 -29.82 -5.08 22.11
CA LYS A 385 -30.15 -6.24 21.26
C LYS A 385 -28.95 -7.14 20.98
N LEU A 386 -27.72 -6.62 21.01
CA LEU A 386 -26.52 -7.43 20.82
C LEU A 386 -26.29 -8.44 21.95
N LEU A 387 -26.89 -8.21 23.12
CA LEU A 387 -26.84 -9.10 24.27
C LEU A 387 -28.05 -10.04 24.34
N THR A 388 -28.98 -9.95 23.38
CA THR A 388 -30.08 -10.90 23.31
C THR A 388 -29.56 -12.24 22.78
N PRO A 389 -30.05 -13.38 23.30
CA PRO A 389 -29.68 -14.68 22.77
C PRO A 389 -29.99 -14.72 21.28
N THR A 390 -28.96 -14.85 20.47
CA THR A 390 -29.03 -15.06 19.04
C THR A 390 -28.38 -16.39 18.73
N GLY A 391 -28.90 -17.11 17.74
CA GLY A 391 -28.44 -18.47 17.44
C GLY A 391 -29.52 -19.28 16.75
N ILE A 392 -29.17 -20.52 16.44
CA ILE A 392 -30.10 -21.48 15.84
C ILE A 392 -30.53 -22.47 16.93
N ASP A 393 -31.84 -22.60 17.16
CA ASP A 393 -32.35 -23.57 18.13
C ASP A 393 -32.20 -25.02 17.61
N GLY A 394 -31.88 -25.94 18.53
CA GLY A 394 -31.87 -27.39 18.28
C GLY A 394 -30.52 -27.99 17.91
N ASP A 395 -30.52 -29.05 17.09
CA ASP A 395 -29.30 -29.73 16.63
C ASP A 395 -28.72 -28.99 15.40
N VAL A 396 -27.60 -28.30 15.60
CA VAL A 396 -27.01 -27.34 14.66
C VAL A 396 -25.74 -27.89 14.05
N GLU A 397 -25.60 -27.74 12.72
CA GLU A 397 -24.31 -27.95 12.06
C GLU A 397 -23.42 -26.73 12.19
N ARG A 398 -22.15 -27.00 12.49
CA ARG A 398 -21.12 -25.98 12.67
C ARG A 398 -20.05 -26.13 11.61
N CYS A 399 -19.46 -25.00 11.24
CA CYS A 399 -18.29 -24.99 10.38
C CYS A 399 -17.15 -25.75 11.06
N ALA A 400 -16.64 -26.80 10.42
CA ALA A 400 -15.53 -27.61 10.89
C ALA A 400 -14.21 -26.81 11.00
N ALA A 401 -14.13 -25.64 10.33
CA ALA A 401 -12.97 -24.76 10.41
C ALA A 401 -13.10 -23.69 11.49
N THR A 402 -14.24 -22.98 11.54
CA THR A 402 -14.37 -21.77 12.35
C THR A 402 -15.25 -21.95 13.59
N GLY A 403 -15.98 -23.05 13.67
CA GLY A 403 -17.00 -23.27 14.71
C GLY A 403 -18.29 -22.46 14.52
N LYS A 404 -18.39 -21.59 13.50
CA LYS A 404 -19.59 -20.78 13.22
C LYS A 404 -20.80 -21.66 12.97
N GLU A 405 -21.95 -21.27 13.53
CA GLU A 405 -23.24 -21.96 13.35
C GLU A 405 -23.81 -21.71 11.95
N LEU A 406 -24.01 -22.80 11.20
CA LEU A 406 -24.42 -22.76 9.79
C LEU A 406 -25.94 -22.82 9.66
N ALA A 407 -26.52 -23.96 10.03
CA ALA A 407 -27.95 -24.26 9.90
C ALA A 407 -28.35 -25.42 10.82
N SER A 408 -29.63 -25.56 11.14
CA SER A 408 -30.15 -26.75 11.84
C SER A 408 -30.07 -27.99 10.93
N LYS A 409 -29.66 -29.14 11.46
CA LYS A 409 -29.54 -30.40 10.69
C LYS A 409 -30.81 -30.79 9.95
N PHE A 410 -31.97 -30.58 10.57
CA PHE A 410 -33.27 -30.86 9.96
C PHE A 410 -33.47 -30.09 8.65
N LYS A 411 -33.22 -28.77 8.65
CA LYS A 411 -33.35 -27.94 7.45
C LYS A 411 -32.36 -28.33 6.36
N ILE A 412 -31.15 -28.77 6.71
CA ILE A 412 -30.14 -29.24 5.74
C ILE A 412 -30.65 -30.47 5.00
N GLN A 413 -31.20 -31.45 5.71
CA GLN A 413 -31.74 -32.69 5.11
C GLN A 413 -32.89 -32.42 4.15
N THR A 414 -33.71 -31.39 4.42
CA THR A 414 -34.84 -31.01 3.56
C THR A 414 -34.48 -30.06 2.43
N THR A 415 -33.23 -29.57 2.37
CA THR A 415 -32.80 -28.56 1.39
C THR A 415 -32.07 -29.21 0.22
N ASN A 416 -32.43 -28.81 -1.00
CA ASN A 416 -31.70 -29.25 -2.19
C ASN A 416 -30.28 -28.65 -2.21
N SER A 417 -29.29 -29.50 -2.48
CA SER A 417 -27.90 -29.11 -2.64
C SER A 417 -27.46 -29.12 -4.10
N THR A 418 -26.51 -28.28 -4.48
CA THR A 418 -25.85 -28.34 -5.80
C THR A 418 -24.36 -28.66 -5.67
N THR A 419 -23.84 -29.54 -6.51
CA THR A 419 -22.41 -29.86 -6.50
C THR A 419 -21.63 -28.75 -7.20
N VAL A 420 -20.60 -28.25 -6.53
CA VAL A 420 -19.70 -27.20 -7.03
C VAL A 420 -18.24 -27.60 -6.81
N GLN A 421 -17.32 -26.91 -7.48
CA GLN A 421 -15.87 -27.04 -7.29
C GLN A 421 -15.27 -25.69 -6.87
N LEU A 422 -14.07 -25.70 -6.30
CA LEU A 422 -13.37 -24.45 -5.95
C LEU A 422 -13.07 -23.61 -7.19
N VAL A 423 -12.55 -24.25 -8.24
CA VAL A 423 -12.30 -23.70 -9.58
C VAL A 423 -12.65 -24.80 -10.59
N GLU A 424 -12.87 -24.45 -11.86
CA GLU A 424 -13.33 -25.40 -12.89
C GLU A 424 -12.46 -26.68 -12.98
N ASP A 425 -11.15 -26.56 -12.72
CA ASP A 425 -10.20 -27.69 -12.76
C ASP A 425 -9.91 -28.33 -11.40
N SER A 426 -10.66 -27.97 -10.34
CA SER A 426 -10.35 -28.46 -8.99
C SER A 426 -10.84 -29.90 -8.79
N PRO A 427 -9.99 -30.81 -8.28
CA PRO A 427 -10.44 -32.15 -7.90
C PRO A 427 -11.37 -32.11 -6.67
N ASN A 428 -11.30 -31.05 -5.85
CA ASN A 428 -12.09 -30.91 -4.64
C ASN A 428 -13.52 -30.46 -4.99
N LYS A 429 -14.50 -31.32 -4.70
CA LYS A 429 -15.92 -31.06 -4.91
C LYS A 429 -16.61 -30.77 -3.58
N PHE A 430 -17.67 -29.97 -3.64
CA PHE A 430 -18.46 -29.55 -2.49
C PHE A 430 -19.94 -29.60 -2.84
N LYS A 431 -20.79 -29.86 -1.86
CA LYS A 431 -22.24 -29.62 -1.99
C LYS A 431 -22.57 -28.26 -1.39
N LYS A 432 -23.08 -27.34 -2.20
CA LYS A 432 -23.56 -26.02 -1.80
C LYS A 432 -24.99 -26.12 -1.26
N TYR A 433 -25.21 -25.57 -0.09
CA TYR A 433 -26.51 -25.42 0.55
C TYR A 433 -26.86 -23.94 0.70
N GLN A 434 -28.14 -23.61 0.61
CA GLN A 434 -28.66 -22.28 0.92
C GLN A 434 -29.89 -22.44 1.84
N VAL A 435 -29.71 -22.10 3.11
CA VAL A 435 -30.74 -22.28 4.15
C VAL A 435 -30.90 -20.97 4.90
N ASP A 436 -32.13 -20.47 5.04
CA ASP A 436 -32.43 -19.21 5.75
C ASP A 436 -31.57 -18.01 5.29
N GLY A 437 -31.24 -17.95 3.99
CA GLY A 437 -30.37 -16.92 3.42
C GLY A 437 -28.86 -17.11 3.65
N LYS A 438 -28.45 -18.10 4.44
CA LYS A 438 -27.04 -18.46 4.63
C LYS A 438 -26.58 -19.47 3.58
N ILE A 439 -25.36 -19.26 3.07
CA ILE A 439 -24.70 -20.19 2.15
C ILE A 439 -23.57 -20.90 2.88
N PHE A 440 -23.49 -22.22 2.72
CA PHE A 440 -22.42 -23.05 3.26
C PHE A 440 -22.22 -24.31 2.41
N TYR A 441 -21.17 -25.06 2.70
CA TYR A 441 -20.69 -26.13 1.82
C TYR A 441 -20.36 -27.38 2.62
N GLN A 442 -20.76 -28.55 2.12
CA GLN A 442 -20.32 -29.84 2.64
C GLN A 442 -19.14 -30.35 1.80
N VAL A 443 -18.09 -30.82 2.47
CA VAL A 443 -16.88 -31.33 1.82
C VAL A 443 -17.13 -32.73 1.28
N LEU A 444 -16.79 -32.97 0.02
CA LEU A 444 -16.76 -34.30 -0.57
C LEU A 444 -15.33 -34.86 -0.54
N ASP A 445 -15.19 -36.17 -0.35
CA ASP A 445 -13.89 -36.85 -0.46
C ASP A 445 -13.43 -36.99 -1.92
N ASN A 446 -12.24 -37.57 -2.12
CA ASN A 446 -11.65 -37.75 -3.44
C ASN A 446 -12.46 -38.72 -4.33
N GLU A 447 -13.31 -39.56 -3.75
CA GLU A 447 -14.22 -40.47 -4.45
C GLU A 447 -15.59 -39.81 -4.73
N GLY A 448 -15.79 -38.57 -4.27
CA GLY A 448 -17.03 -37.81 -4.41
C GLY A 448 -18.10 -38.16 -3.37
N LYS A 449 -17.75 -38.91 -2.32
CA LYS A 449 -18.67 -39.23 -1.22
C LYS A 449 -18.74 -38.09 -0.22
N GLU A 450 -19.91 -37.94 0.38
CA GLU A 450 -20.16 -36.95 1.42
C GLU A 450 -19.35 -37.24 2.67
N THR A 451 -18.71 -36.20 3.20
CA THR A 451 -18.10 -36.25 4.54
C THR A 451 -19.00 -35.54 5.55
N ASN A 452 -18.69 -35.70 6.84
CA ASN A 452 -19.36 -34.98 7.93
C ASN A 452 -18.85 -33.54 8.08
N ASP A 453 -17.88 -33.11 7.27
CA ASP A 453 -17.27 -31.79 7.39
C ASP A 453 -18.09 -30.75 6.59
N PHE A 454 -18.65 -29.76 7.29
CA PHE A 454 -19.25 -28.57 6.68
C PHE A 454 -18.34 -27.35 6.85
N ILE A 455 -18.31 -26.45 5.87
CA ILE A 455 -17.54 -25.21 5.90
C ILE A 455 -18.41 -24.01 5.54
N SER A 456 -18.11 -22.85 6.14
CA SER A 456 -18.79 -21.58 5.83
C SER A 456 -18.45 -21.09 4.42
N ALA A 457 -19.28 -20.19 3.88
CA ALA A 457 -18.97 -19.52 2.61
C ALA A 457 -17.64 -18.76 2.65
N GLU A 458 -17.34 -18.09 3.75
CA GLU A 458 -16.04 -17.43 4.00
C GLU A 458 -14.85 -18.40 3.82
N GLN A 459 -14.96 -19.60 4.39
CA GLN A 459 -13.91 -20.61 4.30
C GLN A 459 -13.79 -21.20 2.89
N PHE A 460 -14.91 -21.42 2.22
CA PHE A 460 -14.92 -21.85 0.82
C PHE A 460 -14.27 -20.80 -0.10
N LEU A 461 -14.63 -19.52 0.06
CA LEU A 461 -14.04 -18.40 -0.68
C LEU A 461 -12.54 -18.28 -0.43
N SER A 462 -12.11 -18.43 0.82
CA SER A 462 -10.68 -18.42 1.18
C SER A 462 -9.91 -19.54 0.47
N GLN A 463 -10.45 -20.76 0.45
CA GLN A 463 -9.83 -21.87 -0.30
C GLN A 463 -9.81 -21.62 -1.81
N GLN A 464 -10.85 -21.00 -2.36
CA GLN A 464 -10.92 -20.63 -3.76
C GLN A 464 -9.86 -19.58 -4.13
N ILE A 465 -9.76 -18.49 -3.35
CA ILE A 465 -8.75 -17.43 -3.51
C ILE A 465 -7.35 -18.05 -3.44
N GLY A 466 -7.05 -18.82 -2.39
CA GLY A 466 -5.77 -19.48 -2.26
C GLY A 466 -5.44 -20.37 -3.45
N THR A 467 -6.42 -21.09 -3.99
CA THR A 467 -6.25 -21.94 -5.17
C THR A 467 -5.96 -21.12 -6.43
N LYS A 468 -6.67 -20.02 -6.66
CA LYS A 468 -6.39 -19.10 -7.78
C LYS A 468 -4.99 -18.50 -7.68
N LEU A 469 -4.55 -18.09 -6.49
CA LEU A 469 -3.20 -17.56 -6.25
C LEU A 469 -2.06 -18.53 -6.57
N LYS A 470 -2.34 -19.84 -6.74
CA LYS A 470 -1.35 -20.84 -7.20
C LYS A 470 -1.08 -20.72 -8.71
N ARG A 471 -2.02 -20.18 -9.49
CA ARG A 471 -1.88 -20.00 -10.94
C ARG A 471 -0.83 -18.91 -11.21
N LYS A 472 -0.11 -19.05 -12.34
CA LYS A 472 0.86 -18.04 -12.78
C LYS A 472 0.12 -16.84 -13.36
N ASN A 473 0.67 -15.64 -13.18
CA ASN A 473 0.20 -14.38 -13.76
C ASN A 473 -1.15 -13.89 -13.20
N ASN A 474 -1.24 -13.80 -11.88
CA ASN A 474 -2.41 -13.21 -11.25
C ASN A 474 -2.35 -11.68 -11.39
N THR A 475 -3.35 -11.10 -12.04
CA THR A 475 -3.66 -9.68 -11.90
C THR A 475 -4.88 -9.53 -11.00
N ILE A 476 -5.04 -8.34 -10.39
CA ILE A 476 -6.16 -8.04 -9.50
C ILE A 476 -6.94 -6.88 -10.09
N ALA A 477 -8.23 -7.07 -10.34
CA ALA A 477 -9.15 -5.98 -10.63
C ALA A 477 -9.94 -5.62 -9.38
N ILE A 478 -10.02 -4.35 -9.04
CA ILE A 478 -10.85 -3.81 -7.96
C ILE A 478 -11.95 -2.96 -8.57
N TYR A 479 -13.17 -3.19 -8.13
CA TYR A 479 -14.38 -2.56 -8.63
C TYR A 479 -15.07 -1.76 -7.53
N ASP A 480 -15.69 -0.65 -7.92
CA ASP A 480 -16.54 0.17 -7.05
C ASP A 480 -18.00 -0.32 -6.96
N ILE A 481 -18.25 -1.53 -7.44
CA ILE A 481 -19.54 -2.22 -7.44
C ILE A 481 -19.35 -3.64 -6.93
N ILE A 482 -20.44 -4.32 -6.56
CA ILE A 482 -20.38 -5.69 -6.03
C ILE A 482 -20.24 -6.69 -7.19
N ALA A 483 -18.99 -7.09 -7.49
CA ALA A 483 -18.66 -8.10 -8.50
C ALA A 483 -17.52 -9.02 -8.05
N GLY A 484 -17.58 -10.33 -8.33
CA GLY A 484 -16.54 -11.26 -7.87
C GLY A 484 -16.54 -11.41 -6.34
N TYR A 485 -15.43 -11.07 -5.68
CA TYR A 485 -15.27 -11.16 -4.22
C TYR A 485 -15.69 -9.85 -3.55
N SER A 486 -16.90 -9.82 -2.96
CA SER A 486 -17.37 -8.69 -2.15
C SER A 486 -16.50 -8.47 -0.92
N VAL A 487 -16.25 -7.20 -0.58
CA VAL A 487 -15.68 -6.76 0.69
C VAL A 487 -16.74 -5.93 1.40
N MET A 488 -17.51 -6.56 2.30
CA MET A 488 -18.51 -5.89 3.14
C MET A 488 -19.52 -5.01 2.39
N ASP A 489 -19.83 -5.37 1.15
CA ASP A 489 -20.68 -4.58 0.26
C ASP A 489 -20.21 -3.10 0.14
N LEU A 490 -18.90 -2.86 0.27
CA LEU A 490 -18.26 -1.56 0.08
C LEU A 490 -17.74 -1.44 -1.35
N ASN A 491 -16.87 -2.38 -1.69
CA ASN A 491 -16.20 -2.58 -2.97
C ASN A 491 -16.06 -4.09 -3.21
N SER A 492 -15.47 -4.47 -4.33
CA SER A 492 -15.13 -5.86 -4.58
C SER A 492 -13.84 -6.00 -5.36
N PHE A 493 -13.31 -7.22 -5.41
CA PHE A 493 -12.15 -7.54 -6.24
C PHE A 493 -12.29 -8.87 -6.97
N GLU A 494 -11.49 -9.05 -8.01
CA GLU A 494 -11.38 -10.28 -8.78
C GLU A 494 -9.91 -10.59 -9.06
N ILE A 495 -9.57 -11.88 -8.99
CA ILE A 495 -8.28 -12.39 -9.44
C ILE A 495 -8.46 -12.88 -10.88
N LEU A 496 -7.71 -12.28 -11.79
CA LEU A 496 -7.77 -12.52 -13.22
C LEU A 496 -6.50 -13.27 -13.66
N ASP A 497 -6.68 -14.23 -14.57
CA ASP A 497 -5.60 -14.99 -15.22
C ASP A 497 -5.20 -14.33 -16.57
N THR A 498 -5.47 -13.03 -16.73
CA THR A 498 -5.23 -12.26 -17.96
C THR A 498 -4.77 -10.85 -17.65
N ASP A 499 -3.97 -10.27 -18.55
CA ASP A 499 -3.55 -8.87 -18.50
C ASP A 499 -4.56 -7.95 -19.22
N GLU A 500 -5.55 -8.51 -19.92
CA GLU A 500 -6.61 -7.76 -20.60
C GLU A 500 -7.80 -7.52 -19.67
N PHE A 501 -8.05 -6.24 -19.36
CA PHE A 501 -9.24 -5.83 -18.64
C PHE A 501 -10.40 -5.53 -19.60
N GLY A 502 -11.52 -6.21 -19.38
CA GLY A 502 -12.82 -5.87 -19.96
C GLY A 502 -13.78 -5.47 -18.86
N ASN A 503 -14.37 -4.28 -18.95
CA ASN A 503 -15.35 -3.77 -17.97
C ASN A 503 -16.70 -4.48 -18.11
N LYS A 504 -16.74 -5.78 -17.77
CA LYS A 504 -17.93 -6.65 -17.90
C LYS A 504 -19.12 -6.16 -17.08
N TYR A 505 -18.86 -5.38 -16.04
CA TYR A 505 -19.83 -4.99 -15.02
C TYR A 505 -20.23 -3.52 -15.09
N ASN A 506 -19.72 -2.76 -16.08
CA ASN A 506 -19.93 -1.30 -16.20
C ASN A 506 -19.58 -0.53 -14.91
N ALA A 507 -18.52 -0.95 -14.21
CA ALA A 507 -17.98 -0.25 -13.06
C ALA A 507 -17.47 1.15 -13.48
N GLN A 508 -17.63 2.14 -12.61
CA GLN A 508 -17.20 3.51 -12.91
C GLN A 508 -15.73 3.72 -12.60
N VAL A 509 -15.27 3.14 -11.49
CA VAL A 509 -13.86 3.18 -11.09
C VAL A 509 -13.35 1.75 -11.05
N VAL A 510 -12.38 1.47 -11.90
CA VAL A 510 -11.68 0.19 -11.94
C VAL A 510 -10.19 0.45 -11.78
N ARG A 511 -9.59 -0.27 -10.84
CA ARG A 511 -8.14 -0.36 -10.69
C ARG A 511 -7.69 -1.77 -11.05
N HIS A 512 -6.73 -1.88 -11.97
CA HIS A 512 -6.16 -3.13 -12.41
C HIS A 512 -4.68 -3.19 -12.02
N PHE A 513 -4.33 -4.16 -11.19
CA PHE A 513 -2.99 -4.29 -10.63
C PHE A 513 -2.29 -5.56 -11.11
N LEU A 514 -1.04 -5.40 -11.55
CA LEU A 514 -0.08 -6.50 -11.59
C LEU A 514 0.28 -6.91 -10.17
N VAL A 515 0.45 -8.21 -9.92
CA VAL A 515 0.91 -8.73 -8.63
C VAL A 515 2.35 -9.19 -8.75
N ASN A 516 3.24 -8.60 -7.94
CA ASN A 516 4.68 -8.91 -7.91
C ASN A 516 5.42 -8.70 -9.24
N ASP A 517 4.86 -7.88 -10.12
CA ASP A 517 5.44 -7.43 -11.40
C ASP A 517 5.17 -5.92 -11.54
N VAL A 518 6.06 -5.18 -12.20
CA VAL A 518 5.99 -3.73 -12.39
C VAL A 518 5.93 -3.33 -13.87
N GLU A 519 5.83 -4.29 -14.80
CA GLU A 519 5.74 -4.03 -16.24
C GLU A 519 4.32 -3.60 -16.66
N LEU A 520 3.93 -2.37 -16.29
CA LEU A 520 2.58 -1.82 -16.49
C LEU A 520 2.08 -1.88 -17.94
N LYS A 521 2.99 -1.82 -18.92
CA LYS A 521 2.70 -1.98 -20.36
C LYS A 521 2.02 -3.30 -20.72
N ASN A 522 2.13 -4.32 -19.85
CA ASN A 522 1.47 -5.61 -20.06
C ASN A 522 -0.05 -5.49 -19.85
N LEU A 523 -0.49 -4.60 -18.95
CA LEU A 523 -1.90 -4.38 -18.68
C LEU A 523 -2.58 -3.61 -19.82
N LYS A 524 -3.69 -4.15 -20.31
CA LYS A 524 -4.48 -3.57 -21.40
C LYS A 524 -5.91 -3.29 -20.97
N GLY A 525 -6.56 -2.36 -21.66
CA GLY A 525 -7.95 -1.98 -21.40
C GLY A 525 -8.06 -0.59 -20.77
N ASN A 526 -9.28 -0.05 -20.77
CA ASN A 526 -9.57 1.27 -20.20
C ASN A 526 -9.83 1.13 -18.69
N THR A 527 -8.78 1.37 -17.90
CA THR A 527 -8.76 1.20 -16.43
C THR A 527 -7.56 1.94 -15.88
N GLU A 528 -7.62 2.38 -14.63
CA GLU A 528 -6.42 2.80 -13.89
C GLU A 528 -5.53 1.56 -13.68
N LYS A 529 -4.25 1.65 -14.00
CA LYS A 529 -3.29 0.53 -14.01
C LYS A 529 -2.23 0.75 -12.96
N GLY A 530 -1.85 -0.31 -12.26
CA GLY A 530 -0.80 -0.23 -11.25
C GLY A 530 -0.14 -1.56 -10.96
N PHE A 531 0.66 -1.58 -9.91
CA PHE A 531 1.24 -2.81 -9.38
C PHE A 531 1.14 -2.87 -7.86
N LYS A 532 1.04 -4.09 -7.34
CA LYS A 532 1.06 -4.39 -5.91
C LYS A 532 2.04 -5.51 -5.61
N PHE A 533 2.69 -5.40 -4.46
CA PHE A 533 3.53 -6.46 -3.94
C PHE A 533 2.77 -7.29 -2.92
N TYR A 534 3.07 -8.58 -2.89
CA TYR A 534 2.46 -9.51 -1.95
C TYR A 534 3.47 -10.59 -1.56
N GLY A 535 3.65 -10.74 -0.24
CA GLY A 535 4.59 -11.70 0.32
C GLY A 535 4.09 -13.13 0.19
N GLY A 536 4.99 -14.04 -0.19
CA GLY A 536 4.68 -15.44 -0.47
C GLY A 536 3.96 -15.63 -1.78
N ASP A 537 4.61 -15.30 -2.89
CA ASP A 537 4.09 -15.48 -4.24
C ASP A 537 4.28 -16.90 -4.81
N TRP A 538 4.59 -17.86 -3.95
CA TRP A 538 4.64 -19.29 -4.25
C TRP A 538 3.93 -20.08 -3.16
N ARG A 539 3.58 -21.32 -3.47
CA ARG A 539 2.95 -22.26 -2.54
C ARG A 539 3.53 -23.65 -2.68
N ILE A 540 3.53 -24.41 -1.59
CA ILE A 540 3.92 -25.82 -1.59
C ILE A 540 2.74 -26.67 -2.13
N PRO A 541 2.96 -27.88 -2.69
CA PRO A 541 1.90 -28.83 -3.06
C PRO A 541 0.80 -29.05 -1.99
N ASP A 542 -0.32 -29.62 -2.43
CA ASP A 542 -1.67 -29.43 -1.87
C ASP A 542 -1.87 -29.77 -0.38
N THR A 543 -0.95 -30.49 0.28
CA THR A 543 -1.05 -30.87 1.70
C THR A 543 0.27 -30.67 2.45
N TYR A 544 0.19 -30.32 3.74
CA TYR A 544 1.38 -30.18 4.60
C TYR A 544 2.09 -31.52 4.83
N GLU A 545 1.35 -32.62 4.72
CA GLU A 545 1.85 -34.00 4.79
C GLU A 545 2.85 -34.32 3.67
N ASP A 546 2.69 -33.71 2.50
CA ASP A 546 3.64 -33.87 1.39
C ASP A 546 4.92 -33.04 1.61
N VAL A 547 4.79 -31.90 2.30
CA VAL A 547 5.91 -31.00 2.60
C VAL A 547 6.88 -31.63 3.58
N ILE A 548 6.35 -32.24 4.66
CA ILE A 548 7.18 -32.86 5.71
C ILE A 548 7.95 -34.09 5.20
N LYS A 549 7.60 -34.64 4.03
CA LYS A 549 8.33 -35.73 3.37
C LYS A 549 9.48 -35.25 2.49
N ASN A 550 9.50 -33.98 2.11
CA ASN A 550 10.49 -33.43 1.18
C ASN A 550 11.78 -32.92 1.84
N GLY A 551 11.81 -32.80 3.16
CA GLY A 551 12.97 -32.28 3.90
C GLY A 551 13.81 -33.37 4.57
N VAL A 552 14.70 -32.94 5.47
CA VAL A 552 15.68 -33.82 6.14
C VAL A 552 15.35 -34.00 7.61
N GLY A 553 15.46 -35.24 8.09
CA GLY A 553 15.32 -35.57 9.51
C GLY A 553 13.90 -35.97 9.87
N ILE A 554 13.46 -35.62 11.08
CA ILE A 554 12.14 -36.02 11.57
C ILE A 554 11.02 -35.36 10.74
N GLN A 555 9.95 -36.08 10.45
CA GLN A 555 8.82 -35.52 9.67
C GLN A 555 7.96 -34.65 10.59
N ARG A 556 8.30 -33.36 10.68
CA ARG A 556 7.60 -32.37 11.49
C ARG A 556 7.39 -31.08 10.72
N LEU A 557 6.24 -30.46 10.98
CA LEU A 557 5.94 -29.12 10.49
C LEU A 557 6.65 -28.10 11.38
N GLY A 558 7.43 -27.24 10.77
CA GLY A 558 7.96 -26.02 11.37
C GLY A 558 7.02 -24.85 11.11
N VAL A 559 6.88 -24.01 12.12
CA VAL A 559 6.15 -22.75 12.04
C VAL A 559 7.09 -21.68 12.56
N LEU A 560 7.39 -20.71 11.70
CA LEU A 560 8.22 -19.56 12.04
C LEU A 560 7.36 -18.31 12.02
N ARG A 561 7.42 -17.56 13.12
CA ARG A 561 6.84 -16.25 13.24
C ARG A 561 7.94 -15.24 13.53
N LEU A 562 7.98 -14.17 12.75
CA LEU A 562 8.95 -13.10 12.90
C LEU A 562 8.19 -11.80 13.10
N ASP A 563 8.74 -10.93 13.94
CA ASP A 563 8.26 -9.58 14.16
C ASP A 563 9.46 -8.63 14.18
N VAL A 564 9.26 -7.39 13.78
CA VAL A 564 10.34 -6.39 13.83
C VAL A 564 10.47 -5.86 15.25
N ASP A 565 11.61 -6.12 15.87
CA ASP A 565 11.89 -5.63 17.21
C ASP A 565 11.78 -4.10 17.29
N ASN A 566 10.99 -3.63 18.25
CA ASN A 566 10.85 -2.21 18.58
C ASN A 566 10.38 -1.33 17.41
N LEU A 567 9.58 -1.83 16.46
CA LEU A 567 9.19 -1.05 15.29
C LEU A 567 8.51 0.29 15.63
N GLY A 568 7.61 0.30 16.63
CA GLY A 568 6.98 1.54 17.10
C GLY A 568 8.00 2.55 17.62
N LEU A 569 9.04 2.07 18.29
CA LEU A 569 10.14 2.91 18.79
C LEU A 569 11.06 3.38 17.67
N ILE A 570 11.28 2.58 16.62
CA ILE A 570 12.02 2.98 15.42
C ILE A 570 11.32 4.14 14.71
N PHE A 571 9.99 4.07 14.54
CA PHE A 571 9.23 5.16 13.92
C PHE A 571 9.19 6.42 14.79
N LYS A 572 9.16 6.24 16.11
CA LYS A 572 9.12 7.35 17.06
C LYS A 572 10.49 8.04 17.22
N ASP A 573 11.51 7.27 17.57
CA ASP A 573 12.81 7.75 18.04
C ASP A 573 13.97 7.36 17.12
N GLY A 574 13.80 6.37 16.23
CA GLY A 574 14.89 5.83 15.41
C GLY A 574 15.51 6.83 14.42
N LEU A 575 14.73 7.77 13.90
CA LEU A 575 15.27 8.88 13.10
C LEU A 575 15.83 10.03 13.96
N GLY A 576 15.52 10.02 15.26
CA GLY A 576 15.87 11.05 16.22
C GLY A 576 15.63 12.45 15.69
N THR A 577 16.55 13.37 15.98
CA THR A 577 16.51 14.77 15.53
C THR A 577 16.54 14.97 14.01
N LYS A 578 16.46 13.90 13.21
CA LYS A 578 16.36 13.95 11.75
C LYS A 578 14.95 13.62 11.25
N ALA A 579 14.00 13.27 12.12
CA ALA A 579 12.63 12.93 11.72
C ALA A 579 11.97 14.08 10.93
N THR A 580 11.39 13.73 9.79
CA THR A 580 10.53 14.57 8.96
C THR A 580 9.44 13.68 8.37
N PHE A 581 8.32 14.27 7.93
CA PHE A 581 7.25 13.49 7.31
C PHE A 581 7.77 12.65 6.12
N GLY A 582 8.56 13.25 5.21
CA GLY A 582 9.19 12.53 4.09
C GLY A 582 10.03 11.32 4.51
N ARG A 583 10.83 11.42 5.58
CA ARG A 583 11.66 10.32 6.06
C ARG A 583 10.84 9.19 6.69
N VAL A 584 9.80 9.53 7.47
CA VAL A 584 8.90 8.53 8.08
C VAL A 584 8.19 7.72 7.00
N VAL A 585 7.71 8.40 5.96
CA VAL A 585 7.03 7.77 4.82
C VAL A 585 7.99 6.93 3.97
N GLN A 586 9.20 7.42 3.71
CA GLN A 586 10.24 6.67 2.99
C GLN A 586 10.65 5.41 3.76
N LEU A 587 10.81 5.50 5.09
CA LEU A 587 11.12 4.35 5.95
C LEU A 587 10.01 3.30 5.87
N SER A 588 8.76 3.73 6.01
CA SER A 588 7.58 2.85 5.90
C SER A 588 7.53 2.12 4.55
N SER A 589 7.77 2.86 3.46
CA SER A 589 7.74 2.30 2.09
C SER A 589 8.83 1.25 1.84
N MET A 590 10.02 1.44 2.43
CA MET A 590 11.13 0.48 2.28
C MET A 590 10.95 -0.76 3.16
N LEU A 591 10.34 -0.62 4.34
CA LEU A 591 9.94 -1.76 5.17
C LEU A 591 8.86 -2.59 4.46
N ASP A 592 7.83 -1.95 3.92
CA ASP A 592 6.79 -2.64 3.16
C ASP A 592 7.36 -3.37 1.95
N PHE A 593 8.29 -2.76 1.21
CA PHE A 593 8.97 -3.45 0.11
C PHE A 593 9.72 -4.70 0.58
N PHE A 594 10.38 -4.65 1.74
CA PHE A 594 11.09 -5.80 2.29
C PHE A 594 10.12 -6.96 2.57
N PHE A 595 9.06 -6.71 3.32
CA PHE A 595 8.12 -7.74 3.75
C PHE A 595 7.17 -8.21 2.64
N TYR A 596 6.68 -7.31 1.78
CA TYR A 596 5.77 -7.69 0.70
C TYR A 596 6.44 -8.24 -0.54
N HIS A 597 7.71 -7.91 -0.80
CA HIS A 597 8.33 -8.30 -2.05
C HIS A 597 9.70 -8.93 -1.89
N TYR A 598 10.59 -8.33 -1.09
CA TYR A 598 11.97 -8.80 -1.02
C TYR A 598 12.08 -10.23 -0.49
N LEU A 599 11.27 -10.60 0.51
CA LEU A 599 11.23 -11.96 1.05
C LEU A 599 10.84 -13.03 0.01
N ASN A 600 10.20 -12.65 -1.10
CA ASN A 600 9.92 -13.59 -2.19
C ASN A 600 11.19 -14.12 -2.87
N LYS A 601 12.34 -13.47 -2.66
CA LYS A 601 13.65 -13.96 -3.11
C LYS A 601 13.98 -15.35 -2.55
N LEU A 602 13.48 -15.69 -1.35
CA LEU A 602 13.73 -16.97 -0.67
C LEU A 602 13.36 -18.19 -1.52
N LYS A 603 12.36 -18.10 -2.41
CA LYS A 603 11.98 -19.22 -3.29
C LYS A 603 13.08 -19.65 -4.26
N HIS A 604 14.06 -18.78 -4.50
CA HIS A 604 15.23 -19.04 -5.35
C HIS A 604 16.45 -19.48 -4.56
N PHE A 605 16.31 -19.75 -3.26
CA PHE A 605 17.43 -20.20 -2.44
C PHE A 605 17.49 -21.73 -2.39
N SER A 606 18.68 -22.25 -2.10
CA SER A 606 18.89 -23.65 -1.75
C SER A 606 19.40 -23.76 -0.31
N TRP A 607 19.23 -24.92 0.31
CA TRP A 607 19.58 -25.14 1.72
C TRP A 607 20.28 -26.48 1.90
N ASP A 608 21.18 -26.55 2.87
CA ASP A 608 21.83 -27.78 3.33
C ASP A 608 21.86 -27.82 4.86
N PRO A 609 21.63 -28.98 5.49
CA PRO A 609 21.62 -29.10 6.96
C PRO A 609 22.96 -28.78 7.63
N LYS A 610 24.09 -28.81 6.91
CA LYS A 610 25.42 -28.50 7.44
C LYS A 610 25.90 -27.12 7.05
N GLU A 611 25.69 -26.72 5.79
CA GLU A 611 26.16 -25.42 5.28
C GLU A 611 25.14 -24.28 5.43
N GLY A 612 23.88 -24.59 5.72
CA GLY A 612 22.81 -23.60 5.87
C GLY A 612 22.25 -23.10 4.55
N LEU A 613 21.80 -21.85 4.54
CA LEU A 613 21.09 -21.23 3.43
C LEU A 613 22.05 -20.64 2.38
N SER A 614 21.76 -20.84 1.10
CA SER A 614 22.52 -20.28 -0.03
C SER A 614 21.59 -19.54 -1.00
N GLU A 615 21.99 -18.34 -1.42
CA GLU A 615 21.29 -17.60 -2.48
C GLU A 615 21.42 -18.26 -3.86
N ASP A 616 22.43 -19.12 -4.04
CA ASP A 616 22.57 -19.90 -5.28
C ASP A 616 21.60 -21.09 -5.25
N TYR A 617 20.53 -21.00 -6.06
CA TYR A 617 19.53 -22.04 -6.22
C TYR A 617 20.12 -23.40 -6.62
N LYS A 618 21.26 -23.45 -7.31
CA LYS A 618 21.86 -24.69 -7.82
C LYS A 618 22.83 -25.34 -6.83
N LYS A 619 23.27 -24.62 -5.79
CA LYS A 619 24.32 -25.08 -4.87
C LYS A 619 23.94 -26.37 -4.12
N PHE A 620 22.74 -26.45 -3.55
CA PHE A 620 22.30 -27.60 -2.75
C PHE A 620 21.03 -28.26 -3.28
N ASP A 621 20.81 -29.53 -2.97
CA ASP A 621 19.66 -30.30 -3.48
C ASP A 621 18.32 -29.84 -2.90
N TYR A 622 18.29 -29.48 -1.61
CA TYR A 622 17.06 -29.00 -0.98
C TYR A 622 16.75 -27.58 -1.43
N LYS A 623 15.58 -27.41 -2.06
CA LYS A 623 15.13 -26.14 -2.59
C LYS A 623 14.14 -25.52 -1.63
N VAL A 624 14.39 -24.29 -1.21
CA VAL A 624 13.55 -23.57 -0.24
C VAL A 624 12.09 -23.52 -0.67
N ARG A 625 11.82 -23.26 -1.96
CA ARG A 625 10.45 -23.26 -2.51
C ARG A 625 9.67 -24.58 -2.37
N LYS A 626 10.35 -25.70 -2.08
CA LYS A 626 9.73 -27.02 -1.85
C LYS A 626 9.56 -27.34 -0.36
N LEU A 627 10.24 -26.59 0.51
CA LEU A 627 10.30 -26.85 1.94
C LEU A 627 9.42 -25.91 2.74
N ILE A 628 9.33 -24.63 2.35
CA ILE A 628 8.57 -23.61 3.08
C ILE A 628 7.68 -22.78 2.16
N GLU A 629 6.63 -22.20 2.73
CA GLU A 629 5.80 -21.15 2.14
C GLU A 629 5.63 -19.99 3.12
N ILE A 630 5.72 -18.78 2.58
CA ILE A 630 5.29 -17.59 3.30
C ILE A 630 3.76 -17.53 3.19
N VAL A 631 3.08 -17.72 4.31
CA VAL A 631 1.62 -17.67 4.37
C VAL A 631 1.14 -16.22 4.47
N TYR A 632 1.78 -15.45 5.35
CA TYR A 632 1.53 -14.02 5.54
C TYR A 632 2.88 -13.31 5.72
N SER A 633 2.99 -12.13 5.15
CA SER A 633 4.14 -11.24 5.36
C SER A 633 3.68 -9.84 5.01
N GLY A 634 3.68 -8.95 6.00
CA GLY A 634 3.17 -7.59 5.82
C GLY A 634 3.26 -6.75 7.08
N GLY A 635 3.66 -5.49 6.90
CA GLY A 635 3.98 -4.58 8.00
C GLY A 635 5.26 -5.04 8.68
N ASP A 636 5.10 -5.64 9.85
CA ASP A 636 6.15 -6.17 10.72
C ASP A 636 6.09 -7.68 10.94
N ASP A 637 4.92 -8.28 10.79
CA ASP A 637 4.69 -9.70 11.09
C ASP A 637 4.87 -10.59 9.84
N VAL A 638 5.60 -11.69 10.01
CA VAL A 638 5.82 -12.72 8.99
C VAL A 638 5.45 -14.07 9.56
N PHE A 639 4.66 -14.83 8.80
CA PHE A 639 4.25 -16.18 9.14
C PHE A 639 4.65 -17.15 8.02
N ILE A 640 5.60 -18.04 8.34
CA ILE A 640 6.15 -19.04 7.44
C ILE A 640 5.82 -20.44 7.98
N VAL A 641 5.41 -21.34 7.09
CA VAL A 641 5.10 -22.73 7.41
C VAL A 641 5.85 -23.65 6.46
N GLY A 642 6.38 -24.76 6.97
CA GLY A 642 7.07 -25.73 6.14
C GLY A 642 7.73 -26.86 6.90
N HIS A 643 8.73 -27.50 6.29
CA HIS A 643 9.52 -28.55 6.93
C HIS A 643 10.41 -27.94 8.04
N TRP A 644 10.38 -28.50 9.25
CA TRP A 644 11.05 -27.93 10.45
C TRP A 644 12.56 -27.69 10.35
N SER A 645 13.24 -28.42 9.45
CA SER A 645 14.70 -28.41 9.35
C SER A 645 15.27 -27.10 8.79
N LEU A 646 14.46 -26.36 8.04
CA LEU A 646 14.75 -25.03 7.52
C LEU A 646 14.02 -24.01 8.38
#